data_AF-A0A4R0HGH2-F1
#
_entry.id   AF-A0A4R0HGH2-F1
#
_cell.length_a   1.000
_cell.length_b   1.000
_cell.length_c   1.000
_cell.angle_alpha   90.00
_cell.angle_beta   90.00
_cell.angle_gamma   90.00
#
_symmetry.space_group_name_H-M   'P 1'
#
loop_
_entity.id
_entity.type
_entity.pdbx_description
1 polymer ?
#
loop_
_entity_poly.entity_id
_entity_poly.type
_entity_poly.pdbx_seq_one_letter_code
_entity_poly.pdbx_strand_id
1 'polypeptide(L)'
;MTKDKSQPGLPVVEVDQAFPLMTADSVARPASASGSGDQGPAVSAAIRDVLGWRPRVQDPQAFTAALSASFELSTFEDHVIAKYVPRGVAVQADLGGVTGGQASLYLRAKAAHEQITRMLDSLQPLRTDADPQDCEAYRTLVRDSVRRIVTEFGREGGPRVPLVDSAFGVLTGFNPAAPASAGGEQGTDVGLLKTYRPQFSVNAANRERTTVPAAKAEVNPDTIPGQLGALRDRFGLDDDHVNTVDEEKQRTSFWTLVELVTDLQNSWSNRRIGFTLGAGSGFLGTDLIQISRLLAATSEQVDEFEAVLDSVLVSGAERQTVVLDRSSGLTLDDVVQWLRVFVTQDGPNIIRDTGRDGLVSTFTPTAIDLLHTLRDKLVLRLVPCGSPSCANGCHCGSRRKVTCIPLGCCTPLPPGMYSGRVKIAVSTLCGLMQGLTAKAIRIGRYAGAVLLDLALIPFDSNTNFIRVEVRGLHLRPTYIPAFVVENGSSANFADLVLPLQDSASADDDHLSGIFQRDALPARLTGLLPQAGSGGVLIAASEVPLAVLDGELGRVVSGPAVTTWPRLRPADDQDLDTEDDLPTAWTDIDPNQRFVPQSAPDPIDPIVTDDECLDGCSDDCKDCDCGCHDDQFGGSRQTAGGTIAQSAGSTAADPGIPRWQAMAENKNVRRRAAAVLPEFAPNKRTRKRMKSALKGKKVQKLMNSLAKVETERVENALIDEQLMLEADVLEQSVDAAKSDKQAANDQLKHAKRSRSKATKRVDKAKKAKKKALRKVVRAQRAAAKAQRRAQADAERIRKQ
;
A
#
# COMPACT_ATOMS: atom_id res chain seq x y z
N MET A 1 -27.25 63.94 -4.37
CA MET A 1 -26.07 64.81 -4.15
C MET A 1 -25.55 64.57 -2.74
N THR A 2 -24.23 64.39 -2.66
CA THR A 2 -23.33 64.28 -1.49
C THR A 2 -23.62 63.23 -0.42
N LYS A 3 -22.74 62.22 -0.34
CA LYS A 3 -22.04 61.84 0.90
C LYS A 3 -20.86 60.93 0.61
N ASP A 4 -19.68 61.56 0.56
CA ASP A 4 -18.37 60.94 0.75
C ASP A 4 -18.24 60.32 2.13
N LYS A 5 -17.66 59.11 2.19
CA LYS A 5 -16.81 58.65 3.30
C LYS A 5 -15.82 57.61 2.77
N SER A 6 -14.65 58.08 2.37
CA SER A 6 -13.41 57.31 2.26
C SER A 6 -12.86 57.01 3.66
N GLN A 7 -12.66 55.74 4.00
CA GLN A 7 -11.84 55.33 5.15
C GLN A 7 -10.37 55.19 4.71
N PRO A 8 -9.40 55.72 5.47
CA PRO A 8 -7.98 55.54 5.18
C PRO A 8 -7.52 54.13 5.59
N GLY A 9 -6.86 53.44 4.67
CA GLY A 9 -6.21 52.15 4.92
C GLY A 9 -5.01 52.30 5.86
N LEU A 10 -4.93 51.41 6.85
CA LEU A 10 -3.75 51.25 7.70
C LEU A 10 -2.64 50.54 6.91
N PRO A 11 -1.37 50.96 7.05
CA PRO A 11 -0.25 50.31 6.38
C PRO A 11 0.02 48.93 6.99
N VAL A 12 0.04 47.91 6.13
CA VAL A 12 0.54 46.57 6.47
C VAL A 12 2.06 46.67 6.55
N VAL A 13 2.59 46.48 7.75
CA VAL A 13 4.03 46.29 7.96
C VAL A 13 4.29 44.79 7.79
N GLU A 14 4.93 44.41 6.69
CA GLU A 14 5.57 43.11 6.55
C GLU A 14 6.77 43.06 7.52
N VAL A 15 6.69 42.17 8.50
CA VAL A 15 7.80 41.87 9.40
C VAL A 15 8.30 40.48 9.01
N ASP A 16 9.36 40.46 8.21
CA ASP A 16 10.26 39.33 8.10
C ASP A 16 10.86 39.06 9.49
N GLN A 17 10.41 37.98 10.14
CA GLN A 17 11.08 37.43 11.31
C GLN A 17 11.64 36.06 10.98
N ALA A 18 12.95 36.06 10.72
CA ALA A 18 13.81 34.90 10.80
C ALA A 18 13.62 34.20 12.16
N PHE A 19 13.40 32.89 12.11
CA PHE A 19 13.23 32.05 13.30
C PHE A 19 14.58 31.84 14.00
N PRO A 20 14.70 32.11 15.32
CA PRO A 20 15.78 31.56 16.12
C PRO A 20 15.48 30.08 16.41
N LEU A 21 16.38 29.21 15.96
CA LEU A 21 16.54 27.84 16.46
C LEU A 21 16.87 27.91 17.95
N MET A 22 15.93 27.53 18.82
CA MET A 22 16.23 27.15 20.20
C MET A 22 16.22 25.64 20.33
N THR A 23 17.41 25.08 20.45
CA THR A 23 17.68 23.82 21.14
C THR A 23 17.14 23.92 22.56
N ALA A 24 16.31 22.96 22.97
CA ALA A 24 15.89 22.83 24.36
C ALA A 24 16.37 21.49 24.90
N ASP A 25 17.48 21.57 25.64
CA ASP A 25 17.89 20.58 26.61
C ASP A 25 16.91 20.53 27.79
N SER A 26 16.82 19.33 28.36
CA SER A 26 16.54 19.01 29.78
C SER A 26 15.09 19.07 30.30
N VAL A 27 14.63 17.86 30.62
CA VAL A 27 13.56 17.51 31.56
C VAL A 27 13.86 18.09 32.94
N ALA A 28 13.02 19.01 33.42
CA ALA A 28 12.99 19.43 34.82
C ALA A 28 11.59 19.29 35.41
N ARG A 29 11.55 18.58 36.55
CA ARG A 29 10.43 18.31 37.47
C ARG A 29 9.87 19.62 38.06
N PRO A 30 8.57 19.72 38.42
CA PRO A 30 7.99 20.99 38.84
C PRO A 30 8.47 21.39 40.25
N ALA A 31 8.99 22.60 40.38
CA ALA A 31 9.16 23.29 41.65
C ALA A 31 8.07 24.35 41.84
N SER A 32 7.78 24.57 43.11
CA SER A 32 6.66 25.29 43.73
C SER A 32 6.45 26.75 43.28
N ALA A 33 5.19 27.16 43.32
CA ALA A 33 4.67 28.47 43.00
C ALA A 33 5.28 29.65 43.79
N SER A 34 5.60 30.75 43.10
CA SER A 34 5.19 32.11 43.49
C SER A 34 5.62 33.12 42.42
N GLY A 35 4.63 33.73 41.76
CA GLY A 35 4.81 34.75 40.75
C GLY A 35 3.63 34.73 39.78
N SER A 36 3.00 35.88 39.57
CA SER A 36 1.94 36.13 38.57
C SER A 36 2.49 35.95 37.15
N GLY A 37 2.91 34.73 36.83
CA GLY A 37 3.44 34.34 35.54
C GLY A 37 2.31 34.24 34.53
N ASP A 38 2.62 34.64 33.30
CA ASP A 38 1.78 34.49 32.13
C ASP A 38 1.23 33.05 32.07
N GLN A 39 -0.08 32.89 32.27
CA GLN A 39 -0.77 31.61 32.18
C GLN A 39 -0.96 31.19 30.71
N GLY A 40 -0.61 32.04 29.75
CA GLY A 40 -0.75 31.81 28.32
C GLY A 40 -0.19 30.46 27.84
N PRO A 41 1.04 30.07 28.21
CA PRO A 41 1.62 28.78 27.82
C PRO A 41 0.86 27.58 28.43
N ALA A 42 0.46 27.66 29.69
CA ALA A 42 -0.28 26.60 30.38
C ALA A 42 -1.68 26.42 29.80
N VAL A 43 -2.40 27.51 29.55
CA VAL A 43 -3.71 27.50 28.89
C VAL A 43 -3.57 26.99 27.45
N SER A 44 -2.53 27.39 26.73
CA SER A 44 -2.28 26.92 25.36
C SER A 44 -1.97 25.41 25.32
N ALA A 45 -1.24 24.89 26.31
CA ALA A 45 -0.99 23.45 26.44
C ALA A 45 -2.29 22.70 26.75
N ALA A 46 -3.07 23.16 27.73
CA ALA A 46 -4.35 22.54 28.07
C ALA A 46 -5.34 22.54 26.90
N ILE A 47 -5.46 23.66 26.15
CA ILE A 47 -6.29 23.71 24.94
C ILE A 47 -5.78 22.72 23.89
N ARG A 48 -4.46 22.61 23.72
CA ARG A 48 -3.84 21.69 22.78
C ARG A 48 -4.09 20.22 23.15
N ASP A 49 -4.10 19.90 24.43
CA ASP A 49 -4.35 18.54 24.92
C ASP A 49 -5.83 18.16 24.83
N VAL A 50 -6.73 19.09 25.17
CA VAL A 50 -8.17 18.87 25.06
C VAL A 50 -8.61 18.76 23.60
N LEU A 51 -8.13 19.65 22.73
CA LEU A 51 -8.55 19.68 21.32
C LEU A 51 -7.74 18.75 20.42
N GLY A 52 -6.58 18.27 20.88
CA GLY A 52 -5.61 17.57 20.01
C GLY A 52 -5.08 18.45 18.88
N TRP A 53 -5.27 19.78 18.96
CA TRP A 53 -5.05 20.74 17.88
C TRP A 53 -4.38 22.00 18.43
N ARG A 54 -3.40 22.56 17.71
CA ARG A 54 -2.72 23.82 18.12
C ARG A 54 -3.47 25.02 17.54
N PRO A 55 -4.10 25.88 18.37
CA PRO A 55 -4.84 27.02 17.88
C PRO A 55 -3.95 28.01 17.15
N ARG A 56 -4.33 28.35 15.91
CA ARG A 56 -3.78 29.49 15.19
C ARG A 56 -4.74 30.65 15.34
N VAL A 57 -4.22 31.81 15.73
CA VAL A 57 -5.02 33.04 15.91
C VAL A 57 -5.71 33.44 14.60
N GLN A 58 -5.16 33.04 13.45
CA GLN A 58 -5.67 33.36 12.12
C GLN A 58 -6.80 32.45 11.64
N ASP A 59 -7.11 31.32 12.31
CA ASP A 59 -8.15 30.37 11.87
C ASP A 59 -9.20 30.08 12.96
N PRO A 60 -10.15 31.00 13.18
CA PRO A 60 -11.23 30.78 14.14
C PRO A 60 -12.20 29.68 13.71
N GLN A 61 -12.30 29.37 12.41
CA GLN A 61 -13.20 28.33 11.93
C GLN A 61 -12.68 26.94 12.31
N ALA A 62 -11.38 26.67 12.10
CA ALA A 62 -10.77 25.42 12.54
C ALA A 62 -10.88 25.23 14.05
N PHE A 63 -10.77 26.29 14.85
CA PHE A 63 -10.96 26.22 16.29
C PHE A 63 -12.38 25.81 16.67
N THR A 64 -13.40 26.42 16.07
CA THR A 64 -14.80 26.03 16.30
C THR A 64 -15.11 24.61 15.81
N ALA A 65 -14.53 24.24 14.67
CA ALA A 65 -14.64 22.90 14.12
C ALA A 65 -14.03 21.87 15.07
N ALA A 66 -12.87 22.14 15.68
CA ALA A 66 -12.22 21.29 16.69
C ALA A 66 -13.01 21.22 18.01
N LEU A 67 -13.63 22.31 18.44
CA LEU A 67 -14.48 22.32 19.65
C LEU A 67 -15.75 21.47 19.47
N SER A 68 -16.51 21.71 18.40
CA SER A 68 -17.71 20.92 18.05
C SER A 68 -17.42 19.44 17.81
N ALA A 69 -16.16 19.13 17.61
CA ALA A 69 -15.60 17.84 17.31
C ALA A 69 -15.19 17.05 18.55
N SER A 70 -14.62 17.73 19.54
CA SER A 70 -14.16 17.14 20.81
C SER A 70 -15.24 17.10 21.88
N PHE A 71 -16.32 17.88 21.70
CA PHE A 71 -17.42 17.96 22.64
C PHE A 71 -18.74 17.60 21.97
N GLU A 72 -19.37 16.53 22.46
CA GLU A 72 -20.73 16.18 22.08
C GLU A 72 -21.70 16.97 22.97
N LEU A 73 -22.46 17.88 22.35
CA LEU A 73 -23.46 18.67 23.05
C LEU A 73 -24.80 17.90 23.06
N SER A 74 -25.26 17.52 24.25
CA SER A 74 -26.55 16.88 24.46
C SER A 74 -27.43 17.76 25.33
N THR A 75 -28.71 17.94 24.97
CA THR A 75 -29.68 18.63 25.83
C THR A 75 -30.37 17.60 26.70
N PHE A 76 -30.17 17.69 28.01
CA PHE A 76 -30.86 16.89 29.01
C PHE A 76 -31.63 17.86 29.92
N GLU A 77 -32.93 17.64 30.13
CA GLU A 77 -33.74 18.47 31.05
C GLU A 77 -33.51 19.99 30.94
N ASP A 78 -33.64 20.54 29.72
CA ASP A 78 -33.47 21.97 29.40
C ASP A 78 -32.09 22.59 29.72
N HIS A 79 -31.06 21.78 30.00
CA HIS A 79 -29.67 22.22 30.08
C HIS A 79 -28.78 21.50 29.06
N VAL A 80 -27.75 22.18 28.56
CA VAL A 80 -26.79 21.64 27.59
C VAL A 80 -25.64 21.00 28.35
N ILE A 81 -25.54 19.67 28.27
CA ILE A 81 -24.41 18.89 28.78
C ILE A 81 -23.42 18.70 27.63
N ALA A 82 -22.19 19.19 27.83
CA ALA A 82 -21.07 18.91 26.94
C ALA A 82 -20.33 17.66 27.44
N LYS A 83 -20.37 16.57 26.68
CA LYS A 83 -19.57 15.38 26.96
C LYS A 83 -18.26 15.47 26.18
N TYR A 84 -17.13 15.50 26.89
CA TYR A 84 -15.83 15.39 26.25
C TYR A 84 -15.66 13.98 25.70
N VAL A 85 -15.39 13.89 24.40
CA VAL A 85 -15.05 12.64 23.73
C VAL A 85 -13.57 12.74 23.35
N PRO A 86 -12.67 12.05 24.07
CA PRO A 86 -11.24 12.14 23.78
C PRO A 86 -11.01 11.71 22.34
N ARG A 87 -10.43 12.61 21.55
CA ARG A 87 -10.05 12.30 20.17
C ARG A 87 -8.73 11.55 20.18
N GLY A 88 -8.66 10.47 19.41
CA GLY A 88 -7.37 9.96 18.94
C GLY A 88 -6.63 11.07 18.21
N VAL A 89 -5.31 11.11 18.34
CA VAL A 89 -4.42 12.17 17.85
C VAL A 89 -4.70 12.49 16.37
N ALA A 90 -5.33 13.63 16.10
CA ALA A 90 -5.48 14.17 14.75
C ALA A 90 -4.25 15.03 14.44
N VAL A 91 -3.25 14.45 13.79
CA VAL A 91 -2.06 15.19 13.35
C VAL A 91 -2.47 16.29 12.37
N GLN A 92 -1.98 17.49 12.65
CA GLN A 92 -2.27 18.76 11.99
C GLN A 92 -1.77 18.74 10.52
N ALA A 93 -2.60 18.25 9.61
CA ALA A 93 -2.69 18.82 8.27
C ALA A 93 -3.91 19.74 8.29
N ASP A 94 -3.90 20.92 7.67
CA ASP A 94 -5.02 21.88 7.68
C ASP A 94 -6.32 21.34 7.02
N LEU A 95 -6.34 20.06 6.64
CA LEU A 95 -7.47 19.26 6.18
C LEU A 95 -7.79 18.04 7.08
N GLY A 96 -7.26 17.99 8.31
CA GLY A 96 -7.70 17.05 9.36
C GLY A 96 -7.33 15.59 9.14
N GLY A 97 -6.08 15.28 8.78
CA GLY A 97 -5.62 13.89 8.56
C GLY A 97 -5.49 13.49 7.09
N VAL A 98 -5.44 14.49 6.20
CA VAL A 98 -5.18 14.32 4.78
C VAL A 98 -3.69 14.63 4.54
N THR A 99 -2.93 13.68 4.00
CA THR A 99 -1.49 13.87 3.72
C THR A 99 -1.23 14.88 2.62
N GLY A 100 -0.03 15.46 2.51
CA GLY A 100 0.27 16.48 1.48
C GLY A 100 -0.09 16.04 0.05
N GLY A 101 0.25 14.81 -0.34
CA GLY A 101 -0.11 14.27 -1.65
C GLY A 101 -1.60 14.01 -1.82
N GLN A 102 -2.28 13.58 -0.75
CA GLN A 102 -3.74 13.41 -0.72
C GLN A 102 -4.47 14.76 -0.76
N ALA A 103 -3.97 15.78 -0.06
CA ALA A 103 -4.54 17.12 0.00
C ALA A 103 -4.46 17.77 -1.37
N SER A 104 -3.31 17.64 -2.03
CA SER A 104 -3.14 18.08 -3.42
C SER A 104 -4.11 17.35 -4.37
N LEU A 105 -4.32 16.04 -4.24
CA LEU A 105 -5.32 15.30 -5.04
C LEU A 105 -6.75 15.76 -4.74
N TYR A 106 -7.09 15.93 -3.46
CA TYR A 106 -8.42 16.34 -3.02
C TYR A 106 -8.78 17.74 -3.51
N LEU A 107 -7.86 18.70 -3.38
CA LEU A 107 -8.06 20.08 -3.87
C LEU A 107 -8.22 20.10 -5.39
N ARG A 108 -7.36 19.37 -6.13
CA ARG A 108 -7.48 19.23 -7.59
C ARG A 108 -8.82 18.62 -7.98
N ALA A 109 -9.22 17.53 -7.31
CA ALA A 109 -10.50 16.86 -7.57
C ALA A 109 -11.71 17.74 -7.24
N LYS A 110 -11.63 18.54 -6.17
CA LYS A 110 -12.70 19.47 -5.80
C LYS A 110 -12.87 20.57 -6.86
N ALA A 111 -11.76 21.15 -7.32
CA ALA A 111 -11.79 22.14 -8.41
C ALA A 111 -12.34 21.52 -9.71
N ALA A 112 -11.84 20.32 -10.08
CA ALA A 112 -12.33 19.59 -11.25
C ALA A 112 -13.82 19.26 -11.13
N HIS A 113 -14.30 18.82 -9.97
CA HIS A 113 -15.72 18.53 -9.74
C HIS A 113 -16.61 19.76 -9.91
N GLU A 114 -16.20 20.93 -9.41
CA GLU A 114 -16.95 22.18 -9.60
C GLU A 114 -17.02 22.56 -11.09
N GLN A 115 -15.93 22.43 -11.82
CA GLN A 115 -15.88 22.71 -13.27
C GLN A 115 -16.71 21.70 -14.07
N ILE A 116 -16.51 20.39 -13.86
CA ILE A 116 -17.26 19.32 -14.51
C ILE A 116 -18.76 19.49 -14.26
N THR A 117 -19.18 19.82 -13.03
CA THR A 117 -20.61 20.02 -12.72
C THR A 117 -21.20 21.17 -13.53
N ARG A 118 -20.49 22.31 -13.64
CA ARG A 118 -20.96 23.45 -14.45
C ARG A 118 -21.04 23.09 -15.93
N MET A 119 -20.07 22.36 -16.45
CA MET A 119 -20.05 21.93 -17.86
C MET A 119 -21.19 20.95 -18.15
N LEU A 120 -21.41 19.95 -17.28
CA LEU A 120 -22.55 19.02 -17.38
C LEU A 120 -23.90 19.74 -17.41
N ASP A 121 -24.08 20.75 -16.56
CA ASP A 121 -25.31 21.53 -16.50
C ASP A 121 -25.52 22.38 -17.77
N SER A 122 -24.43 22.76 -18.46
CA SER A 122 -24.48 23.54 -19.70
C SER A 122 -24.64 22.71 -20.98
N LEU A 123 -24.34 21.40 -20.93
CA LEU A 123 -24.40 20.53 -22.10
C LEU A 123 -25.82 20.39 -22.63
N GLN A 124 -26.03 20.59 -23.93
CA GLN A 124 -27.30 20.36 -24.61
C GLN A 124 -27.20 19.16 -25.55
N PRO A 125 -28.25 18.31 -25.64
CA PRO A 125 -28.26 17.22 -26.61
C PRO A 125 -28.38 17.77 -28.03
N LEU A 126 -27.56 17.26 -28.96
CA LEU A 126 -27.59 17.60 -30.39
C LEU A 126 -28.61 16.74 -31.15
N ARG A 127 -28.88 15.55 -30.63
CA ARG A 127 -29.91 14.66 -31.17
C ARG A 127 -31.31 15.23 -30.98
N THR A 128 -32.07 15.27 -32.07
CA THR A 128 -33.48 15.71 -32.07
C THR A 128 -34.41 14.71 -31.39
N ASP A 129 -34.01 13.43 -31.31
CA ASP A 129 -34.73 12.34 -30.67
C ASP A 129 -34.25 12.04 -29.24
N ALA A 130 -33.38 12.88 -28.67
CA ALA A 130 -32.87 12.66 -27.32
C ALA A 130 -33.98 12.80 -26.26
N ASP A 131 -34.19 11.75 -25.46
CA ASP A 131 -35.10 11.82 -24.32
C ASP A 131 -34.49 12.70 -23.22
N PRO A 132 -35.15 13.82 -22.84
CA PRO A 132 -34.64 14.70 -21.79
C PRO A 132 -34.50 14.00 -20.42
N GLN A 133 -35.29 12.95 -20.15
CA GLN A 133 -35.20 12.19 -18.90
C GLN A 133 -33.93 11.33 -18.87
N ASP A 134 -33.61 10.65 -19.97
CA ASP A 134 -32.38 9.88 -20.10
C ASP A 134 -31.15 10.79 -20.01
N CYS A 135 -31.19 11.95 -20.67
CA CYS A 135 -30.10 12.93 -20.62
C CYS A 135 -29.81 13.37 -19.18
N GLU A 136 -30.84 13.70 -18.40
CA GLU A 136 -30.68 14.11 -17.01
C GLU A 136 -30.24 12.94 -16.09
N ALA A 137 -30.67 11.72 -16.41
CA ALA A 137 -30.20 10.52 -15.71
C ALA A 137 -28.68 10.35 -15.89
N TYR A 138 -28.15 10.45 -17.12
CA TYR A 138 -26.71 10.35 -17.37
C TYR A 138 -25.91 11.49 -16.74
N ARG A 139 -26.40 12.74 -16.79
CA ARG A 139 -25.77 13.86 -16.05
C ARG A 139 -25.67 13.54 -14.57
N THR A 140 -26.74 12.99 -13.99
CA THR A 140 -26.78 12.63 -12.56
C THR A 140 -25.79 11.51 -12.23
N LEU A 141 -25.68 10.49 -13.09
CA LEU A 141 -24.72 9.39 -12.91
C LEU A 141 -23.27 9.89 -12.93
N VAL A 142 -22.90 10.71 -13.92
CA VAL A 142 -21.55 11.29 -14.02
C VAL A 142 -21.26 12.17 -12.79
N ARG A 143 -22.21 13.03 -12.40
CA ARG A 143 -22.08 13.91 -11.23
C ARG A 143 -21.87 13.12 -9.92
N ASP A 144 -22.60 12.03 -9.73
CA ASP A 144 -22.46 11.18 -8.53
C ASP A 144 -21.11 10.42 -8.52
N SER A 145 -20.67 9.90 -9.68
CA SER A 145 -19.37 9.25 -9.83
C SER A 145 -18.20 10.20 -9.49
N VAL A 146 -18.20 11.42 -10.02
CA VAL A 146 -17.16 12.43 -9.72
C VAL A 146 -17.22 12.85 -8.25
N ARG A 147 -18.42 13.07 -7.70
CA ARG A 147 -18.60 13.37 -6.27
C ARG A 147 -18.05 12.26 -5.38
N ARG A 148 -18.25 10.99 -5.74
CA ARG A 148 -17.73 9.82 -5.01
C ARG A 148 -16.19 9.82 -5.00
N ILE A 149 -15.56 10.12 -6.13
CA ILE A 149 -14.09 10.26 -6.23
C ILE A 149 -13.59 11.35 -5.28
N VAL A 150 -14.19 12.54 -5.30
CA VAL A 150 -13.82 13.65 -4.39
C VAL A 150 -14.00 13.25 -2.92
N THR A 151 -15.09 12.54 -2.60
CA THR A 151 -15.38 12.09 -1.23
C THR A 151 -14.34 11.08 -0.74
N GLU A 152 -13.91 10.13 -1.59
CA GLU A 152 -12.86 9.18 -1.23
C GLU A 152 -11.49 9.87 -1.09
N PHE A 153 -11.16 10.86 -1.94
CA PHE A 153 -9.92 11.63 -1.76
C PHE A 153 -9.90 12.48 -0.50
N GLY A 154 -11.06 12.92 0.00
CA GLY A 154 -11.17 13.65 1.26
C GLY A 154 -11.19 12.77 2.51
N ARG A 155 -11.07 11.44 2.37
CA ARG A 155 -11.21 10.49 3.47
C ARG A 155 -9.97 10.47 4.39
N GLU A 156 -10.18 10.55 5.70
CA GLU A 156 -9.11 10.40 6.69
C GLU A 156 -8.44 9.01 6.63
N GLY A 157 -7.11 9.00 6.56
CA GLY A 157 -6.31 7.78 6.43
C GLY A 157 -6.21 7.25 5.01
N GLY A 158 -6.39 8.13 4.02
CA GLY A 158 -6.18 7.85 2.61
C GLY A 158 -7.42 7.33 1.86
N PRO A 159 -7.48 7.54 0.53
CA PRO A 159 -8.53 7.00 -0.32
C PRO A 159 -8.47 5.47 -0.40
N ARG A 160 -9.64 4.83 -0.47
CA ARG A 160 -9.71 3.39 -0.71
C ARG A 160 -9.46 3.10 -2.18
N VAL A 161 -8.26 2.63 -2.49
CA VAL A 161 -7.80 2.45 -3.87
C VAL A 161 -8.79 1.65 -4.73
N PRO A 162 -9.33 0.49 -4.29
CA PRO A 162 -10.28 -0.26 -5.10
C PRO A 162 -11.58 0.49 -5.40
N LEU A 163 -12.03 1.37 -4.50
CA LEU A 163 -13.26 2.15 -4.72
C LEU A 163 -13.04 3.29 -5.70
N VAL A 164 -11.87 3.94 -5.63
CA VAL A 164 -11.50 5.00 -6.58
C VAL A 164 -11.26 4.40 -7.96
N ASP A 165 -10.53 3.29 -8.05
CA ASP A 165 -10.29 2.56 -9.30
C ASP A 165 -11.60 2.09 -9.93
N SER A 166 -12.53 1.55 -9.13
CA SER A 166 -13.87 1.19 -9.60
C SER A 166 -14.68 2.41 -10.06
N ALA A 167 -14.61 3.54 -9.36
CA ALA A 167 -15.32 4.75 -9.76
C ALA A 167 -14.79 5.32 -11.10
N PHE A 168 -13.47 5.36 -11.29
CA PHE A 168 -12.88 5.72 -12.58
C PHE A 168 -13.19 4.71 -13.67
N GLY A 169 -13.17 3.42 -13.35
CA GLY A 169 -13.53 2.36 -14.30
C GLY A 169 -14.98 2.43 -14.77
N VAL A 170 -15.92 2.80 -13.90
CA VAL A 170 -17.32 3.04 -14.30
C VAL A 170 -17.44 4.31 -15.15
N LEU A 171 -16.71 5.37 -14.78
CA LEU A 171 -16.80 6.68 -15.44
C LEU A 171 -16.20 6.66 -16.86
N THR A 172 -15.02 6.07 -16.99
CA THR A 172 -14.20 6.09 -18.22
C THR A 172 -14.17 4.75 -18.96
N GLY A 173 -14.67 3.66 -18.35
CA GLY A 173 -14.53 2.30 -18.88
C GLY A 173 -13.13 1.69 -18.72
N PHE A 174 -12.11 2.49 -18.36
CA PHE A 174 -10.74 2.01 -18.16
C PHE A 174 -10.50 1.61 -16.71
N ASN A 175 -10.21 0.33 -16.49
CA ASN A 175 -9.76 -0.13 -15.18
C ASN A 175 -8.23 0.00 -15.09
N PRO A 176 -7.70 0.89 -14.22
CA PRO A 176 -6.25 1.06 -14.09
C PRO A 176 -5.57 -0.17 -13.45
N ALA A 177 -6.33 -1.11 -12.88
CA ALA A 177 -5.82 -2.39 -12.36
C ALA A 177 -5.85 -3.52 -13.39
N ALA A 178 -6.50 -3.34 -14.55
CA ALA A 178 -6.46 -4.34 -15.60
C ALA A 178 -5.06 -4.32 -16.26
N PRO A 179 -4.35 -5.46 -16.37
CA PRO A 179 -3.17 -5.52 -17.20
C PRO A 179 -3.57 -5.10 -18.62
N ALA A 180 -2.73 -4.32 -19.30
CA ALA A 180 -2.97 -3.89 -20.66
C ALA A 180 -3.07 -5.12 -21.58
N SER A 181 -4.26 -5.69 -21.72
CA SER A 181 -4.54 -6.70 -22.73
C SER A 181 -4.48 -5.98 -24.07
N ALA A 182 -3.41 -6.24 -24.81
CA ALA A 182 -3.26 -5.81 -26.20
C ALA A 182 -4.54 -6.18 -26.97
N GLY A 183 -5.25 -5.15 -27.45
CA GLY A 183 -6.53 -5.31 -28.13
C GLY A 183 -6.36 -6.17 -29.39
N GLY A 184 -6.98 -7.35 -29.37
CA GLY A 184 -7.27 -8.12 -30.58
C GLY A 184 -8.58 -7.61 -31.18
N GLU A 185 -8.53 -7.31 -32.47
CA GLU A 185 -9.66 -6.89 -33.30
C GLU A 185 -10.86 -7.83 -33.18
N GLN A 186 -12.04 -7.26 -32.92
CA GLN A 186 -13.32 -7.97 -33.02
C GLN A 186 -13.76 -8.00 -34.47
N GLY A 187 -13.50 -9.12 -35.15
CA GLY A 187 -14.19 -9.52 -36.38
C GLY A 187 -15.38 -10.42 -36.04
N THR A 188 -16.58 -9.95 -36.32
CA THR A 188 -17.84 -10.68 -36.26
C THR A 188 -17.87 -11.84 -37.25
N ASP A 189 -18.10 -13.08 -36.80
CA ASP A 189 -18.85 -14.04 -37.61
C ASP A 189 -19.54 -15.14 -36.78
N VAL A 190 -20.76 -15.47 -37.19
CA VAL A 190 -21.70 -16.38 -36.53
C VAL A 190 -21.64 -17.74 -37.23
N GLY A 191 -21.32 -18.83 -36.53
CA GLY A 191 -21.47 -20.18 -37.12
C GLY A 191 -20.90 -21.38 -36.35
N LEU A 192 -21.81 -22.12 -35.70
CA LEU A 192 -21.84 -23.57 -35.42
C LEU A 192 -20.57 -24.37 -35.01
N LEU A 193 -20.65 -24.93 -33.78
CA LEU A 193 -20.28 -26.29 -33.34
C LEU A 193 -19.22 -27.08 -34.13
N LYS A 194 -18.02 -27.20 -33.55
CA LYS A 194 -17.22 -28.45 -33.63
C LYS A 194 -16.25 -28.60 -32.46
N THR A 195 -16.50 -29.63 -31.66
CA THR A 195 -15.54 -30.32 -30.80
C THR A 195 -14.28 -30.68 -31.58
N TYR A 196 -13.08 -30.27 -31.15
CA TYR A 196 -11.84 -31.04 -31.29
C TYR A 196 -10.70 -30.50 -30.41
N ARG A 197 -9.93 -31.46 -29.90
CA ARG A 197 -8.78 -31.48 -28.97
C ARG A 197 -7.63 -30.51 -29.35
N PRO A 198 -6.86 -29.94 -28.40
CA PRO A 198 -5.73 -29.09 -28.73
C PRO A 198 -4.48 -29.93 -29.07
N GLN A 199 -3.91 -29.69 -30.25
CA GLN A 199 -2.52 -30.03 -30.61
C GLN A 199 -1.66 -28.79 -30.37
N PHE A 200 -0.63 -28.94 -29.53
CA PHE A 200 0.47 -27.98 -29.44
C PHE A 200 1.43 -28.21 -30.60
N SER A 201 1.66 -27.20 -31.43
CA SER A 201 2.85 -27.08 -32.27
C SER A 201 3.69 -25.92 -31.77
N VAL A 202 4.95 -26.21 -31.46
CA VAL A 202 5.99 -25.25 -31.12
C VAL A 202 6.79 -24.99 -32.39
N ASN A 203 6.72 -23.77 -32.91
CA ASN A 203 7.73 -23.21 -33.79
C ASN A 203 8.08 -21.82 -33.24
N ALA A 204 9.19 -21.75 -32.51
CA ALA A 204 9.81 -20.53 -32.06
C ALA A 204 10.85 -20.09 -33.09
N ALA A 205 10.51 -19.09 -33.88
CA ALA A 205 11.44 -18.30 -34.68
C ALA A 205 11.01 -16.83 -34.58
N ASN A 206 11.95 -15.98 -34.17
CA ASN A 206 11.94 -14.51 -34.24
C ASN A 206 10.58 -13.81 -34.12
N ARG A 207 10.21 -13.48 -32.88
CA ARG A 207 9.41 -12.29 -32.61
C ARG A 207 10.20 -11.39 -31.68
N GLU A 208 10.84 -10.38 -32.27
CA GLU A 208 11.17 -9.13 -31.59
C GLU A 208 9.91 -8.68 -30.85
N ARG A 209 9.89 -8.87 -29.54
CA ARG A 209 8.90 -8.21 -28.70
C ARG A 209 9.43 -6.81 -28.47
N THR A 210 9.02 -5.91 -29.35
CA THR A 210 9.00 -4.48 -29.07
C THR A 210 8.21 -4.30 -27.78
N THR A 211 8.91 -4.08 -26.66
CA THR A 211 8.28 -3.69 -25.41
C THR A 211 7.81 -2.26 -25.59
N VAL A 212 6.55 -2.14 -25.99
CA VAL A 212 5.84 -0.87 -25.97
C VAL A 212 5.90 -0.37 -24.52
N PRO A 213 6.46 0.83 -24.24
CA PRO A 213 6.31 1.45 -22.92
C PRO A 213 4.82 1.43 -22.60
N ALA A 214 4.39 1.20 -21.35
CA ALA A 214 2.96 1.21 -20.99
C ALA A 214 2.32 2.46 -21.59
N ALA A 215 1.70 2.30 -22.76
CA ALA A 215 1.23 3.43 -23.52
C ALA A 215 0.18 4.02 -22.61
N LYS A 216 0.35 5.31 -22.24
CA LYS A 216 -0.80 6.08 -21.81
C LYS A 216 -1.86 5.74 -22.85
N ALA A 217 -2.92 5.04 -22.45
CA ALA A 217 -4.06 4.88 -23.33
C ALA A 217 -4.46 6.32 -23.61
N GLU A 218 -4.10 6.82 -24.80
CA GLU A 218 -4.41 8.16 -25.21
C GLU A 218 -5.91 8.14 -25.37
N VAL A 219 -6.60 8.55 -24.30
CA VAL A 219 -8.04 8.42 -24.19
C VAL A 219 -8.62 9.42 -25.17
N ASN A 220 -8.93 8.96 -26.39
CA ASN A 220 -9.60 9.78 -27.37
C ASN A 220 -11.04 10.05 -26.88
N PRO A 221 -11.46 11.33 -26.74
CA PRO A 221 -12.81 11.69 -26.33
C PRO A 221 -13.91 11.06 -27.21
N ASP A 222 -13.61 10.83 -28.49
CA ASP A 222 -14.55 10.24 -29.46
C ASP A 222 -14.66 8.72 -29.35
N THR A 223 -13.80 8.05 -28.56
CA THR A 223 -13.87 6.59 -28.31
C THR A 223 -13.90 6.22 -26.83
N ILE A 224 -14.07 7.20 -25.93
CA ILE A 224 -14.11 6.95 -24.49
C ILE A 224 -15.26 5.99 -24.12
N PRO A 225 -15.00 4.87 -23.42
CA PRO A 225 -16.04 3.97 -22.94
C PRO A 225 -16.70 4.48 -21.63
N GLY A 226 -17.50 3.62 -21.00
CA GLY A 226 -18.11 3.89 -19.69
C GLY A 226 -19.27 4.89 -19.71
N GLN A 227 -19.51 5.54 -18.56
CA GLN A 227 -20.59 6.52 -18.43
C GLN A 227 -20.37 7.77 -19.30
N LEU A 228 -19.12 8.17 -19.54
CA LEU A 228 -18.82 9.31 -20.42
C LEU A 228 -19.09 8.99 -21.90
N GLY A 229 -18.73 7.78 -22.35
CA GLY A 229 -19.10 7.31 -23.69
C GLY A 229 -20.62 7.23 -23.87
N ALA A 230 -21.32 6.65 -22.89
CA ALA A 230 -22.78 6.58 -22.92
C ALA A 230 -23.43 7.97 -22.93
N LEU A 231 -22.85 8.96 -22.22
CA LEU A 231 -23.32 10.34 -22.25
C LEU A 231 -23.13 10.95 -23.65
N ARG A 232 -21.96 10.76 -24.26
CA ARG A 232 -21.67 11.21 -25.63
C ARG A 232 -22.69 10.65 -26.63
N ASP A 233 -22.88 9.34 -26.64
CA ASP A 233 -23.73 8.65 -27.61
C ASP A 233 -25.21 9.03 -27.46
N ARG A 234 -25.65 9.30 -26.22
CA ARG A 234 -27.03 9.71 -25.93
C ARG A 234 -27.29 11.17 -26.26
N PHE A 235 -26.32 12.05 -26.06
CA PHE A 235 -26.43 13.45 -26.43
C PHE A 235 -26.15 13.69 -27.92
N GLY A 236 -25.55 12.73 -28.63
CA GLY A 236 -25.09 12.91 -30.02
C GLY A 236 -23.93 13.88 -30.11
N LEU A 237 -22.95 13.75 -29.21
CA LEU A 237 -21.75 14.62 -29.18
C LEU A 237 -20.62 14.06 -30.07
N ASP A 238 -20.99 13.46 -31.19
CA ASP A 238 -20.15 12.92 -32.25
C ASP A 238 -20.09 13.87 -33.46
N ASP A 239 -19.11 13.67 -34.33
CA ASP A 239 -18.85 14.54 -35.49
C ASP A 239 -20.06 14.61 -36.45
N ASP A 240 -20.79 13.50 -36.58
CA ASP A 240 -21.92 13.36 -37.50
C ASP A 240 -23.13 14.25 -37.16
N HIS A 241 -23.24 14.73 -35.91
CA HIS A 241 -24.37 15.53 -35.44
C HIS A 241 -24.04 17.02 -35.26
N VAL A 242 -22.80 17.45 -35.54
CA VAL A 242 -22.38 18.85 -35.45
C VAL A 242 -22.59 19.54 -36.80
N ASN A 243 -23.59 20.41 -36.89
CA ASN A 243 -23.92 21.18 -38.09
C ASN A 243 -23.72 22.70 -37.90
N THR A 244 -23.75 23.18 -36.66
CA THR A 244 -23.63 24.60 -36.34
C THR A 244 -22.48 24.89 -35.35
N VAL A 245 -22.04 26.14 -35.33
CA VAL A 245 -20.98 26.61 -34.40
C VAL A 245 -21.38 26.43 -32.92
N ASP A 246 -22.67 26.58 -32.59
CA ASP A 246 -23.15 26.36 -31.23
C ASP A 246 -23.08 24.87 -30.84
N GLU A 247 -23.30 23.96 -31.78
CA GLU A 247 -23.18 22.51 -31.57
C GLU A 247 -21.71 22.08 -31.44
N GLU A 248 -20.82 22.69 -32.24
CA GLU A 248 -19.37 22.52 -32.12
C GLU A 248 -18.87 22.94 -30.72
N LYS A 249 -19.42 24.04 -30.19
CA LYS A 249 -19.15 24.48 -28.82
C LYS A 249 -19.63 23.47 -27.76
N GLN A 250 -20.76 22.78 -27.98
CA GLN A 250 -21.22 21.71 -27.09
C GLN A 250 -20.27 20.51 -27.12
N ARG A 251 -19.85 20.08 -28.31
CA ARG A 251 -18.87 18.99 -28.46
C ARG A 251 -17.53 19.34 -27.81
N THR A 252 -17.02 20.55 -28.04
CA THR A 252 -15.80 21.06 -27.40
C THR A 252 -15.93 21.06 -25.87
N SER A 253 -17.09 21.48 -25.34
CA SER A 253 -17.35 21.45 -23.90
C SER A 253 -17.36 20.01 -23.36
N PHE A 254 -17.85 19.03 -24.12
CA PHE A 254 -17.76 17.62 -23.74
C PHE A 254 -16.31 17.12 -23.76
N TRP A 255 -15.52 17.47 -24.77
CA TRP A 255 -14.10 17.10 -24.85
C TRP A 255 -13.30 17.62 -23.66
N THR A 256 -13.44 18.90 -23.31
CA THR A 256 -12.79 19.47 -22.12
C THR A 256 -13.24 18.78 -20.83
N LEU A 257 -14.51 18.33 -20.74
CA LEU A 257 -14.98 17.55 -19.60
C LEU A 257 -14.26 16.20 -19.51
N VAL A 258 -14.10 15.49 -20.63
CA VAL A 258 -13.37 14.22 -20.69
C VAL A 258 -11.91 14.40 -20.28
N GLU A 259 -11.23 15.45 -20.78
CA GLU A 259 -9.86 15.80 -20.40
C GLU A 259 -9.70 16.02 -18.89
N LEU A 260 -10.60 16.78 -18.25
CA LEU A 260 -10.54 17.01 -16.81
C LEU A 260 -10.65 15.70 -16.00
N VAL A 261 -11.46 14.75 -16.48
CA VAL A 261 -11.62 13.44 -15.83
C VAL A 261 -10.38 12.57 -16.05
N THR A 262 -9.85 12.52 -17.27
CA THR A 262 -8.66 11.71 -17.59
C THR A 262 -7.42 12.26 -16.90
N ASP A 263 -7.26 13.58 -16.80
CA ASP A 263 -6.20 14.23 -16.01
C ASP A 263 -6.29 13.90 -14.53
N LEU A 264 -7.51 13.85 -13.98
CA LEU A 264 -7.71 13.44 -12.60
C LEU A 264 -7.38 11.95 -12.42
N GLN A 265 -7.76 11.09 -13.37
CA GLN A 265 -7.43 9.67 -13.38
C GLN A 265 -5.92 9.44 -13.50
N ASN A 266 -5.21 10.20 -14.34
CA ASN A 266 -3.76 10.16 -14.50
C ASN A 266 -3.04 10.63 -13.23
N SER A 267 -3.54 11.70 -12.63
CA SER A 267 -3.05 12.19 -11.33
C SER A 267 -3.20 11.12 -10.25
N TRP A 268 -4.33 10.41 -10.27
CA TRP A 268 -4.60 9.30 -9.37
C TRP A 268 -3.69 8.09 -9.65
N SER A 269 -3.58 7.62 -10.88
CA SER A 269 -2.77 6.44 -11.23
C SER A 269 -1.29 6.64 -10.92
N ASN A 270 -0.78 7.87 -11.05
CA ASN A 270 0.59 8.21 -10.65
C ASN A 270 0.79 8.20 -9.13
N ARG A 271 -0.21 8.60 -8.34
CA ARG A 271 -0.12 8.73 -6.88
C ARG A 271 -0.67 7.54 -6.10
N ARG A 272 -1.49 6.67 -6.71
CA ARG A 272 -2.15 5.53 -6.06
C ARG A 272 -1.16 4.58 -5.43
N ILE A 273 0.02 4.45 -6.03
CA ILE A 273 1.15 3.65 -5.53
C ILE A 273 1.51 4.06 -4.10
N GLY A 274 1.56 5.36 -3.80
CA GLY A 274 1.82 5.85 -2.44
C GLY A 274 0.69 5.59 -1.43
N PHE A 275 -0.47 5.09 -1.87
CA PHE A 275 -1.57 4.66 -1.02
C PHE A 275 -1.72 3.13 -0.93
N THR A 276 -1.18 2.38 -1.91
CA THR A 276 -1.22 0.91 -1.93
C THR A 276 0.05 0.23 -1.45
N LEU A 277 1.23 0.80 -1.76
CA LEU A 277 2.52 0.11 -1.66
C LEU A 277 3.26 0.36 -0.34
N GLY A 278 4.06 -0.64 0.02
CA GLY A 278 4.69 -0.86 1.33
C GLY A 278 5.78 0.11 1.77
N ALA A 279 6.69 -0.38 2.61
CA ALA A 279 7.70 0.39 3.34
C ALA A 279 8.37 1.50 2.51
N GLY A 280 8.51 2.69 3.10
CA GLY A 280 9.25 3.83 2.57
C GLY A 280 8.49 4.74 1.59
N SER A 281 7.56 4.19 0.78
CA SER A 281 6.89 4.94 -0.30
C SER A 281 5.54 5.56 0.08
N GLY A 282 5.02 5.23 1.27
CA GLY A 282 3.73 5.69 1.76
C GLY A 282 3.75 7.16 2.20
N PHE A 283 2.63 7.85 2.04
CA PHE A 283 2.48 9.17 2.66
C PHE A 283 2.43 9.03 4.18
N LEU A 284 3.41 9.61 4.89
CA LEU A 284 3.56 9.51 6.35
C LEU A 284 2.23 9.67 7.09
N GLY A 285 1.46 10.73 6.84
CA GLY A 285 0.21 10.95 7.59
C GLY A 285 -0.87 9.88 7.36
N THR A 286 -0.85 9.16 6.25
CA THR A 286 -1.76 8.04 5.97
C THR A 286 -1.41 6.88 6.89
N ASP A 287 -0.11 6.56 6.96
CA ASP A 287 0.41 5.49 7.81
C ASP A 287 0.26 5.84 9.29
N LEU A 288 0.45 7.10 9.69
CA LEU A 288 0.20 7.57 11.05
C LEU A 288 -1.25 7.33 11.50
N ILE A 289 -2.23 7.57 10.62
CA ILE A 289 -3.64 7.31 10.93
C ILE A 289 -3.92 5.81 11.04
N GLN A 290 -3.25 4.98 10.25
CA GLN A 290 -3.37 3.54 10.36
C GLN A 290 -2.75 3.03 11.66
N ILE A 291 -1.58 3.56 12.05
CA ILE A 291 -0.93 3.26 13.32
C ILE A 291 -1.80 3.71 14.50
N SER A 292 -2.38 4.92 14.47
CA SER A 292 -3.26 5.38 15.55
C SER A 292 -4.53 4.53 15.70
N ARG A 293 -5.11 4.08 14.60
CA ARG A 293 -6.24 3.12 14.62
C ARG A 293 -5.82 1.76 15.17
N LEU A 294 -4.62 1.27 14.83
CA LEU A 294 -4.09 0.02 15.39
C LEU A 294 -3.76 0.15 16.88
N LEU A 295 -3.22 1.29 17.33
CA LEU A 295 -3.00 1.56 18.75
C LEU A 295 -4.31 1.52 19.53
N ALA A 296 -5.37 2.17 19.00
CA ALA A 296 -6.70 2.13 19.62
C ALA A 296 -7.27 0.70 19.68
N ALA A 297 -7.21 -0.05 18.58
CA ALA A 297 -7.67 -1.45 18.55
C ALA A 297 -6.84 -2.36 19.49
N THR A 298 -5.53 -2.11 19.59
CA THR A 298 -4.64 -2.85 20.49
C THR A 298 -4.96 -2.51 21.95
N SER A 299 -5.22 -1.24 22.26
CA SER A 299 -5.67 -0.83 23.61
C SER A 299 -6.95 -1.55 24.03
N GLU A 300 -7.97 -1.57 23.18
CA GLU A 300 -9.21 -2.29 23.45
C GLU A 300 -8.97 -3.80 23.63
N GLN A 301 -8.05 -4.38 22.86
CA GLN A 301 -7.68 -5.78 22.99
C GLN A 301 -6.88 -6.09 24.26
N VAL A 302 -6.10 -5.13 24.79
CA VAL A 302 -5.42 -5.25 26.10
C VAL A 302 -6.46 -5.24 27.23
N ASP A 303 -7.46 -4.36 27.18
CA ASP A 303 -8.57 -4.35 28.12
C ASP A 303 -9.34 -5.69 28.12
N GLU A 304 -9.67 -6.19 26.92
CA GLU A 304 -10.32 -7.49 26.76
C GLU A 304 -9.44 -8.64 27.27
N PHE A 305 -8.11 -8.55 27.07
CA PHE A 305 -7.20 -9.57 27.57
C PHE A 305 -7.19 -9.64 29.09
N GLU A 306 -7.13 -8.50 29.79
CA GLU A 306 -7.26 -8.44 31.25
C GLU A 306 -8.61 -8.97 31.74
N ALA A 307 -9.71 -8.59 31.09
CA ALA A 307 -11.04 -9.09 31.41
C ALA A 307 -11.14 -10.62 31.24
N VAL A 308 -10.50 -11.16 30.19
CA VAL A 308 -10.41 -12.61 29.96
C VAL A 308 -9.59 -13.29 31.06
N LEU A 309 -8.46 -12.71 31.49
CA LEU A 309 -7.66 -13.23 32.60
C LEU A 309 -8.45 -13.27 33.91
N ASP A 310 -9.17 -12.20 34.23
CA ASP A 310 -10.03 -12.14 35.41
C ASP A 310 -11.16 -13.20 35.34
N SER A 311 -11.72 -13.44 34.15
CA SER A 311 -12.77 -14.45 33.94
C SER A 311 -12.30 -15.89 34.18
N VAL A 312 -10.98 -16.15 34.07
CA VAL A 312 -10.36 -17.46 34.34
C VAL A 312 -9.64 -17.50 35.67
N LEU A 313 -10.02 -16.59 36.58
CA LEU A 313 -9.53 -16.45 37.95
C LEU A 313 -8.06 -16.04 38.08
N VAL A 314 -7.42 -15.57 36.99
CA VAL A 314 -6.06 -15.01 37.04
C VAL A 314 -6.15 -13.52 37.38
N SER A 315 -6.35 -13.26 38.67
CA SER A 315 -6.52 -11.90 39.22
C SER A 315 -5.26 -11.04 39.09
N GLY A 316 -5.39 -9.71 39.26
CA GLY A 316 -4.24 -8.79 39.26
C GLY A 316 -3.11 -9.19 40.22
N ALA A 317 -3.43 -9.65 41.43
CA ALA A 317 -2.42 -10.13 42.37
C ALA A 317 -1.71 -11.40 41.87
N GLU A 318 -2.43 -12.32 41.23
CA GLU A 318 -1.80 -13.49 40.61
C GLU A 318 -0.90 -13.07 39.45
N ARG A 319 -1.34 -12.13 38.58
CA ARG A 319 -0.55 -11.62 37.45
C ARG A 319 0.81 -11.07 37.89
N GLN A 320 0.87 -10.40 39.04
CA GLN A 320 2.10 -9.86 39.64
C GLN A 320 3.07 -10.94 40.14
N THR A 321 2.59 -12.17 40.35
CA THR A 321 3.43 -13.31 40.79
C THR A 321 3.82 -14.26 39.66
N VAL A 322 3.14 -14.21 38.52
CA VAL A 322 3.42 -15.06 37.36
C VAL A 322 4.63 -14.51 36.61
N VAL A 323 5.80 -15.07 36.90
CA VAL A 323 7.06 -14.71 36.23
C VAL A 323 7.12 -15.36 34.83
N LEU A 324 7.08 -14.52 33.80
CA LEU A 324 7.24 -14.94 32.41
C LEU A 324 8.72 -15.17 32.08
N ASP A 325 9.64 -14.34 32.55
CA ASP A 325 11.06 -14.50 32.29
C ASP A 325 11.88 -14.47 33.57
N ARG A 326 12.49 -15.60 33.94
CA ARG A 326 13.26 -15.72 35.18
C ARG A 326 14.56 -14.92 35.17
N SER A 327 15.12 -14.64 34.00
CA SER A 327 16.35 -13.84 33.86
C SER A 327 16.12 -12.36 34.12
N SER A 328 15.04 -11.79 33.57
CA SER A 328 14.70 -10.38 33.76
C SER A 328 13.80 -10.13 34.98
N GLY A 329 13.15 -11.17 35.52
CA GLY A 329 12.12 -11.03 36.55
C GLY A 329 10.79 -10.52 36.00
N LEU A 330 10.63 -10.44 34.67
CA LEU A 330 9.44 -9.89 34.02
C LEU A 330 8.19 -10.71 34.34
N THR A 331 7.21 -10.07 34.97
CA THR A 331 5.93 -10.69 35.33
C THR A 331 4.88 -10.53 34.23
N LEU A 332 3.76 -11.26 34.33
CA LEU A 332 2.64 -11.10 33.42
C LEU A 332 2.01 -9.71 33.53
N ASP A 333 1.93 -9.17 34.75
CA ASP A 333 1.42 -7.80 35.00
C ASP A 333 2.32 -6.75 34.34
N ASP A 334 3.64 -6.90 34.44
CA ASP A 334 4.60 -5.97 33.83
C ASP A 334 4.44 -5.89 32.30
N VAL A 335 4.25 -7.04 31.62
CA VAL A 335 4.04 -7.06 30.17
C VAL A 335 2.72 -6.40 29.78
N VAL A 336 1.65 -6.69 30.53
CA VAL A 336 0.33 -6.11 30.26
C VAL A 336 0.34 -4.60 30.51
N GLN A 337 0.96 -4.16 31.60
CA GLN A 337 1.11 -2.75 31.93
C GLN A 337 2.00 -2.04 30.91
N TRP A 338 3.10 -2.64 30.47
CA TRP A 338 3.97 -2.07 29.44
C TRP A 338 3.22 -1.91 28.12
N LEU A 339 2.47 -2.92 27.68
CA LEU A 339 1.60 -2.83 26.51
C LEU A 339 0.57 -1.70 26.67
N ARG A 340 -0.12 -1.64 27.81
CA ARG A 340 -1.13 -0.61 28.11
C ARG A 340 -0.56 0.79 28.03
N VAL A 341 0.56 1.08 28.72
CA VAL A 341 1.21 2.39 28.70
C VAL A 341 1.68 2.72 27.28
N PHE A 342 2.29 1.77 26.58
CA PHE A 342 2.76 1.98 25.21
C PHE A 342 1.62 2.33 24.25
N VAL A 343 0.51 1.58 24.26
CA VAL A 343 -0.57 1.79 23.29
C VAL A 343 -1.45 2.99 23.61
N THR A 344 -1.54 3.42 24.87
CA THR A 344 -2.41 4.52 25.31
C THR A 344 -1.69 5.86 25.48
N GLN A 345 -0.39 5.85 25.83
CA GLN A 345 0.36 7.05 26.20
C GLN A 345 1.62 7.20 25.35
N ASP A 346 2.62 6.32 25.53
CA ASP A 346 3.95 6.53 24.95
C ASP A 346 3.91 6.51 23.43
N GLY A 347 3.24 5.52 22.84
CA GLY A 347 3.13 5.37 21.40
C GLY A 347 2.51 6.61 20.74
N PRO A 348 1.29 7.04 21.15
CA PRO A 348 0.69 8.28 20.67
C PRO A 348 1.55 9.53 20.89
N ASN A 349 2.20 9.66 22.06
CA ASN A 349 3.06 10.81 22.37
C ASN A 349 4.31 10.84 21.49
N ILE A 350 4.99 9.71 21.30
CA ILE A 350 6.14 9.60 20.39
C ILE A 350 5.71 10.03 18.99
N ILE A 351 4.60 9.49 18.46
CA ILE A 351 4.10 9.87 17.12
C ILE A 351 3.82 11.37 17.02
N ARG A 352 3.23 11.96 18.06
CA ARG A 352 2.82 13.37 18.09
C ARG A 352 4.02 14.31 18.18
N ASP A 353 4.96 14.01 19.06
CA ASP A 353 5.99 14.96 19.49
C ASP A 353 7.27 14.83 18.65
N THR A 354 7.58 13.63 18.17
CA THR A 354 8.85 13.34 17.46
C THR A 354 8.67 13.09 15.97
N GLY A 355 7.43 12.91 15.51
CA GLY A 355 7.11 12.67 14.10
C GLY A 355 7.80 11.43 13.54
N ARG A 356 8.39 11.56 12.35
CA ARG A 356 9.06 10.45 11.63
C ARG A 356 10.29 9.93 12.37
N ASP A 357 11.02 10.82 13.03
CA ASP A 357 12.30 10.47 13.64
C ASP A 357 12.13 9.60 14.88
N GLY A 358 11.28 9.99 15.83
CA GLY A 358 11.05 9.13 16.99
C GLY A 358 10.17 7.92 16.68
N LEU A 359 9.44 7.90 15.56
CA LEU A 359 8.88 6.66 15.04
C LEU A 359 9.98 5.63 14.73
N VAL A 360 11.00 6.05 13.99
CA VAL A 360 12.13 5.17 13.62
C VAL A 360 13.02 4.85 14.81
N SER A 361 13.40 5.85 15.60
CA SER A 361 14.41 5.68 16.66
C SER A 361 13.85 5.06 17.95
N THR A 362 12.56 5.22 18.22
CA THR A 362 12.00 4.88 19.54
C THR A 362 10.75 4.03 19.44
N PHE A 363 9.75 4.43 18.66
CA PHE A 363 8.47 3.71 18.57
C PHE A 363 8.66 2.30 17.99
N THR A 364 9.29 2.20 16.81
CA THR A 364 9.44 0.92 16.10
C THR A 364 10.27 -0.09 16.90
N PRO A 365 11.45 0.25 17.45
CA PRO A 365 12.19 -0.66 18.32
C PRO A 365 11.38 -1.11 19.54
N THR A 366 10.68 -0.18 20.21
CA THR A 366 9.85 -0.53 21.37
C THR A 366 8.70 -1.48 20.99
N ALA A 367 8.05 -1.26 19.85
CA ALA A 367 7.01 -2.13 19.33
C ALA A 367 7.54 -3.53 18.95
N ILE A 368 8.76 -3.60 18.41
CA ILE A 368 9.47 -4.85 18.09
C ILE A 368 9.79 -5.62 19.38
N ASP A 369 10.36 -4.95 20.39
CA ASP A 369 10.71 -5.57 21.67
C ASP A 369 9.47 -6.08 22.42
N LEU A 370 8.38 -5.32 22.40
CA LEU A 370 7.07 -5.74 22.92
C LEU A 370 6.53 -6.96 22.17
N LEU A 371 6.62 -6.96 20.84
CA LEU A 371 6.16 -8.08 20.01
C LEU A 371 6.98 -9.34 20.29
N HIS A 372 8.31 -9.25 20.38
CA HIS A 372 9.17 -10.37 20.73
C HIS A 372 8.88 -10.88 22.14
N THR A 373 8.73 -9.98 23.10
CA THR A 373 8.38 -10.35 24.48
C THR A 373 7.03 -11.09 24.53
N LEU A 374 6.00 -10.55 23.88
CA LEU A 374 4.68 -11.16 23.81
C LEU A 374 4.72 -12.52 23.08
N ARG A 375 5.40 -12.60 21.94
CA ARG A 375 5.49 -13.82 21.13
C ARG A 375 6.28 -14.90 21.86
N ASP A 376 7.49 -14.58 22.31
CA ASP A 376 8.46 -15.58 22.78
C ASP A 376 8.20 -15.99 24.23
N LYS A 377 7.78 -15.05 25.07
CA LYS A 377 7.59 -15.31 26.51
C LYS A 377 6.15 -15.72 26.84
N LEU A 378 5.15 -15.27 26.09
CA LEU A 378 3.73 -15.58 26.35
C LEU A 378 3.11 -16.53 25.31
N VAL A 379 3.07 -16.15 24.03
CA VAL A 379 2.36 -16.91 22.98
C VAL A 379 2.94 -18.31 22.81
N LEU A 380 4.26 -18.46 22.68
CA LEU A 380 4.91 -19.77 22.49
C LEU A 380 4.64 -20.74 23.64
N ARG A 381 4.42 -20.24 24.86
CA ARG A 381 4.10 -21.07 26.04
C ARG A 381 2.65 -21.53 26.07
N LEU A 382 1.73 -20.74 25.51
CA LEU A 382 0.29 -21.00 25.53
C LEU A 382 -0.19 -21.76 24.30
N VAL A 383 0.42 -21.46 23.15
CA VAL A 383 0.11 -22.04 21.85
C VAL A 383 1.40 -22.62 21.29
N PRO A 384 1.83 -23.81 21.77
CA PRO A 384 3.00 -24.48 21.22
C PRO A 384 2.68 -24.88 19.77
N CYS A 385 3.14 -24.07 18.82
CA CYS A 385 3.15 -24.43 17.41
C CYS A 385 4.17 -25.55 17.22
N GLY A 386 3.72 -26.73 16.81
CA GLY A 386 4.55 -27.94 16.74
C GLY A 386 5.61 -27.97 15.63
N SER A 387 5.87 -26.86 14.94
CA SER A 387 6.87 -26.78 13.86
C SER A 387 7.49 -25.37 13.77
N PRO A 388 8.82 -25.25 13.58
CA PRO A 388 9.48 -23.99 13.25
C PRO A 388 9.02 -23.37 11.91
N SER A 389 8.31 -24.12 11.06
CA SER A 389 7.74 -23.61 9.80
C SER A 389 6.45 -22.80 9.97
N CYS A 390 5.95 -22.60 11.20
CA CYS A 390 4.64 -21.98 11.46
C CYS A 390 4.68 -20.46 11.68
N ALA A 391 5.80 -19.78 11.37
CA ALA A 391 6.05 -18.37 11.70
C ALA A 391 5.05 -17.35 11.11
N ASN A 392 4.28 -17.71 10.08
CA ASN A 392 3.37 -16.79 9.37
C ASN A 392 1.86 -17.04 9.65
N GLY A 393 1.49 -17.24 10.93
CA GLY A 393 0.08 -17.28 11.31
C GLY A 393 -0.60 -18.62 11.03
N CYS A 394 0.04 -19.74 11.37
CA CYS A 394 -0.50 -21.06 11.07
C CYS A 394 -1.73 -21.42 11.94
N HIS A 395 -2.86 -21.64 11.27
CA HIS A 395 -3.99 -22.46 11.75
C HIS A 395 -3.63 -23.96 11.77
N CYS A 396 -2.51 -24.35 12.39
CA CYS A 396 -2.12 -25.76 12.48
C CYS A 396 -3.00 -26.50 13.50
N GLY A 397 -4.24 -26.81 13.09
CA GLY A 397 -4.60 -28.18 12.73
C GLY A 397 -4.48 -29.29 13.78
N SER A 398 -4.20 -29.02 15.06
CA SER A 398 -4.28 -30.05 16.09
C SER A 398 -5.73 -30.34 16.50
N ARG A 399 -6.67 -30.44 15.54
CA ARG A 399 -8.08 -30.79 15.80
C ARG A 399 -8.27 -32.18 16.44
N ARG A 400 -7.19 -32.96 16.66
CA ARG A 400 -7.25 -34.31 17.26
C ARG A 400 -6.30 -34.58 18.42
N LYS A 401 -5.50 -33.60 18.89
CA LYS A 401 -4.73 -33.77 20.14
C LYS A 401 -5.41 -32.97 21.23
N VAL A 402 -6.15 -33.66 22.10
CA VAL A 402 -6.54 -33.12 23.40
C VAL A 402 -5.24 -32.74 24.10
N THR A 403 -4.96 -31.45 24.18
CA THR A 403 -3.84 -30.95 24.96
C THR A 403 -4.28 -31.06 26.41
N CYS A 404 -3.77 -32.07 27.12
CA CYS A 404 -3.98 -32.17 28.55
C CYS A 404 -3.50 -30.86 29.18
N ILE A 405 -4.36 -30.22 29.97
CA ILE A 405 -3.96 -29.07 30.78
C ILE A 405 -2.89 -29.61 31.73
N PRO A 406 -1.67 -29.07 31.71
CA PRO A 406 -0.67 -29.50 32.65
C PRO A 406 -1.17 -29.07 34.03
N LEU A 407 -1.43 -30.05 34.91
CA LEU A 407 -1.84 -29.83 36.29
C LEU A 407 -0.70 -30.36 37.17
N GLY A 408 0.00 -29.47 37.86
CA GLY A 408 1.09 -29.85 38.77
C GLY A 408 1.77 -28.62 39.39
N CYS A 409 2.41 -28.80 40.54
CA CYS A 409 3.19 -27.74 41.21
C CYS A 409 4.37 -27.21 40.39
N CYS A 410 4.77 -27.94 39.34
CA CYS A 410 5.88 -27.58 38.45
C CYS A 410 5.42 -26.86 37.16
N THR A 411 4.12 -26.57 37.00
CA THR A 411 3.64 -25.90 35.79
C THR A 411 4.00 -24.42 35.82
N PRO A 412 4.63 -23.88 34.77
CA PRO A 412 5.15 -22.52 34.80
C PRO A 412 4.06 -21.44 34.81
N LEU A 413 2.81 -21.79 34.46
CA LEU A 413 1.68 -20.88 34.39
C LEU A 413 0.47 -21.46 35.14
N PRO A 414 -0.40 -20.61 35.72
CA PRO A 414 -1.66 -21.04 36.34
C PRO A 414 -2.58 -21.78 35.36
N PRO A 415 -3.45 -22.69 35.84
CA PRO A 415 -4.33 -23.48 34.98
C PRO A 415 -5.27 -22.62 34.13
N GLY A 416 -5.72 -21.47 34.64
CA GLY A 416 -6.58 -20.53 33.90
C GLY A 416 -5.93 -19.99 32.61
N MET A 417 -4.59 -19.86 32.59
CA MET A 417 -3.84 -19.39 31.41
C MET A 417 -3.96 -20.34 30.21
N TYR A 418 -4.17 -21.63 30.44
CA TYR A 418 -4.30 -22.63 29.37
C TYR A 418 -5.71 -22.69 28.76
N SER A 419 -6.64 -21.87 29.24
CA SER A 419 -7.99 -21.80 28.69
C SER A 419 -8.00 -21.38 27.21
N GLY A 420 -8.98 -21.86 26.45
CA GLY A 420 -9.13 -21.48 25.04
C GLY A 420 -9.33 -19.96 24.84
N ARG A 421 -10.01 -19.30 25.79
CA ARG A 421 -10.27 -17.85 25.74
C ARG A 421 -8.98 -17.04 25.86
N VAL A 422 -8.13 -17.37 26.83
CA VAL A 422 -6.82 -16.73 27.00
C VAL A 422 -5.96 -16.93 25.74
N LYS A 423 -5.92 -18.14 25.19
CA LYS A 423 -5.17 -18.41 23.95
C LYS A 423 -5.64 -17.55 22.77
N ILE A 424 -6.96 -17.43 22.58
CA ILE A 424 -7.54 -16.59 21.53
C ILE A 424 -7.17 -15.13 21.78
N ALA A 425 -7.41 -14.59 22.98
CA ALA A 425 -7.13 -13.21 23.32
C ALA A 425 -5.64 -12.85 23.12
N VAL A 426 -4.73 -13.68 23.61
CA VAL A 426 -3.28 -13.50 23.42
C VAL A 426 -2.87 -13.58 21.95
N SER A 427 -3.44 -14.51 21.18
CA SER A 427 -3.15 -14.63 19.74
C SER A 427 -3.64 -13.41 18.95
N THR A 428 -4.83 -12.90 19.27
CA THR A 428 -5.38 -11.68 18.64
C THR A 428 -4.52 -10.46 19.00
N LEU A 429 -4.14 -10.32 20.27
CA LEU A 429 -3.24 -9.25 20.72
C LEU A 429 -1.88 -9.29 20.01
N CYS A 430 -1.30 -10.49 19.86
CA CYS A 430 -0.06 -10.69 19.12
C CYS A 430 -0.21 -10.35 17.63
N GLY A 431 -1.33 -10.70 17.01
CA GLY A 431 -1.65 -10.33 15.63
C GLY A 431 -1.77 -8.82 15.44
N LEU A 432 -2.42 -8.11 16.38
CA LEU A 432 -2.52 -6.64 16.35
C LEU A 432 -1.16 -5.97 16.53
N MET A 433 -0.35 -6.44 17.49
CA MET A 433 1.03 -5.95 17.68
C MET A 433 1.90 -6.22 16.45
N GLN A 434 1.80 -7.39 15.83
CA GLN A 434 2.50 -7.68 14.59
C GLN A 434 2.06 -6.75 13.45
N GLY A 435 0.77 -6.47 13.35
CA GLY A 435 0.24 -5.49 12.39
C GLY A 435 0.75 -4.07 12.65
N LEU A 436 0.83 -3.68 13.93
CA LEU A 436 1.35 -2.38 14.36
C LEU A 436 2.83 -2.23 14.00
N THR A 437 3.65 -3.21 14.38
CA THR A 437 5.08 -3.27 14.08
C THR A 437 5.34 -3.29 12.57
N ALA A 438 4.61 -4.11 11.82
CA ALA A 438 4.72 -4.17 10.37
C ALA A 438 4.35 -2.85 9.68
N LYS A 439 3.45 -2.04 10.26
CA LYS A 439 3.17 -0.68 9.77
C LYS A 439 4.22 0.33 10.22
N ALA A 440 4.75 0.20 11.42
CA ALA A 440 5.77 1.09 11.96
C ALA A 440 7.11 0.96 11.21
N ILE A 441 7.54 -0.27 10.92
CA ILE A 441 8.74 -0.57 10.11
C ILE A 441 8.64 0.04 8.71
N ARG A 442 7.42 0.19 8.16
CA ARG A 442 7.23 0.85 6.87
C ARG A 442 7.58 2.33 6.88
N ILE A 443 7.54 2.98 8.04
CA ILE A 443 7.88 4.40 8.17
C ILE A 443 9.37 4.51 8.41
N GLY A 444 10.13 4.49 7.31
CA GLY A 444 11.56 4.74 7.30
C GLY A 444 11.90 6.23 7.23
N ARG A 445 13.09 6.67 7.66
CA ARG A 445 13.59 8.04 7.40
C ARG A 445 13.70 8.32 5.90
N TYR A 446 14.15 7.32 5.16
CA TYR A 446 14.38 7.37 3.72
C TYR A 446 13.15 6.90 2.97
N ALA A 447 12.82 7.57 1.86
CA ALA A 447 11.64 7.27 1.05
C ALA A 447 11.80 6.02 0.16
N GLY A 448 13.01 5.45 0.10
CA GLY A 448 13.33 4.28 -0.71
C GLY A 448 14.28 3.31 0.00
N ALA A 449 14.61 2.22 -0.70
CA ALA A 449 15.62 1.27 -0.27
C ALA A 449 16.98 1.96 -0.18
N VAL A 450 17.68 1.82 0.95
CA VAL A 450 19.05 2.32 1.10
C VAL A 450 19.97 1.13 1.09
N LEU A 451 20.90 1.06 0.15
CA LEU A 451 21.85 -0.06 0.05
C LEU A 451 23.12 0.36 0.77
N LEU A 452 23.60 -0.45 1.71
CA LEU A 452 24.75 -0.13 2.56
C LEU A 452 26.00 -0.79 2.00
N ASP A 453 26.05 -2.11 2.06
CA ASP A 453 27.17 -2.94 1.64
C ASP A 453 26.67 -4.10 0.76
N LEU A 454 27.59 -4.57 -0.08
CA LEU A 454 27.41 -5.67 -1.00
C LEU A 454 28.55 -6.67 -0.76
N ALA A 455 28.19 -7.90 -0.46
CA ALA A 455 29.08 -9.03 -0.32
C ALA A 455 28.96 -9.95 -1.55
N LEU A 456 30.10 -10.22 -2.19
CA LEU A 456 30.23 -11.18 -3.27
C LEU A 456 30.88 -12.45 -2.74
N ILE A 457 30.14 -13.55 -2.70
CA ILE A 457 30.61 -14.82 -2.13
C ILE A 457 30.57 -15.88 -3.24
N PRO A 458 31.66 -16.62 -3.51
CA PRO A 458 31.62 -17.76 -4.43
C PRO A 458 30.53 -18.75 -4.01
N PHE A 459 29.68 -19.16 -4.96
CA PHE A 459 28.59 -20.08 -4.66
C PHE A 459 29.11 -21.52 -4.66
N ASP A 460 29.37 -22.04 -3.45
CA ASP A 460 29.88 -23.40 -3.25
C ASP A 460 31.25 -23.60 -3.95
N SER A 461 31.61 -24.84 -4.29
CA SER A 461 32.82 -25.20 -5.05
C SER A 461 32.81 -24.73 -6.50
N ASN A 462 31.70 -24.16 -7.00
CA ASN A 462 31.59 -23.75 -8.39
C ASN A 462 31.93 -22.27 -8.57
N THR A 463 33.13 -22.00 -9.07
CA THR A 463 33.64 -20.63 -9.27
C THR A 463 32.91 -19.83 -10.35
N ASN A 464 32.01 -20.48 -11.12
CA ASN A 464 31.24 -19.83 -12.18
C ASN A 464 29.99 -19.11 -11.65
N PHE A 465 29.59 -19.38 -10.41
CA PHE A 465 28.42 -18.76 -9.77
C PHE A 465 28.82 -17.99 -8.53
N ILE A 466 28.15 -16.87 -8.33
CA ILE A 466 28.46 -15.93 -7.25
C ILE A 466 27.17 -15.59 -6.56
N ARG A 467 27.14 -15.81 -5.25
CA ARG A 467 26.08 -15.30 -4.39
C ARG A 467 26.38 -13.85 -4.08
N VAL A 468 25.47 -12.99 -4.47
CA VAL A 468 25.48 -11.58 -4.13
C VAL A 468 24.54 -11.41 -2.95
N GLU A 469 25.05 -10.78 -1.90
CA GLU A 469 24.30 -10.42 -0.71
C GLU A 469 24.41 -8.92 -0.53
N VAL A 470 23.30 -8.22 -0.55
CA VAL A 470 23.20 -6.77 -0.38
C VAL A 470 22.52 -6.54 0.94
N ARG A 471 23.14 -5.77 1.85
CA ARG A 471 22.43 -5.30 3.03
C ARG A 471 21.97 -3.89 2.81
N GLY A 472 20.82 -3.59 3.36
CA GLY A 472 20.19 -2.30 3.17
C GLY A 472 19.16 -2.02 4.24
N LEU A 473 18.50 -0.88 4.10
CA LEU A 473 17.37 -0.47 4.90
C LEU A 473 16.17 -0.31 3.98
N HIS A 474 14.98 -0.64 4.49
CA HIS A 474 13.72 -0.60 3.74
C HIS A 474 13.74 -1.51 2.50
N LEU A 475 14.41 -2.65 2.59
CA LEU A 475 14.28 -3.70 1.60
C LEU A 475 12.91 -4.36 1.74
N ARG A 476 12.40 -4.96 0.67
CA ARG A 476 11.13 -5.68 0.67
C ARG A 476 11.38 -7.13 0.28
N PRO A 477 10.56 -8.08 0.76
CA PRO A 477 10.68 -9.48 0.35
C PRO A 477 10.50 -9.73 -1.15
N THR A 478 9.89 -8.78 -1.87
CA THR A 478 9.69 -8.83 -3.33
C THR A 478 10.87 -8.28 -4.10
N TYR A 479 11.85 -7.69 -3.42
CA TYR A 479 12.98 -7.03 -4.08
C TYR A 479 14.01 -8.05 -4.58
N ILE A 480 14.55 -7.76 -5.76
CA ILE A 480 15.50 -8.58 -6.49
C ILE A 480 16.73 -7.71 -6.79
N PRO A 481 17.96 -8.14 -6.46
CA PRO A 481 19.16 -7.43 -6.86
C PRO A 481 19.30 -7.49 -8.38
N ALA A 482 19.75 -6.42 -9.01
CA ALA A 482 20.16 -6.42 -10.41
C ALA A 482 21.37 -5.52 -10.59
N PHE A 483 22.22 -5.81 -11.57
CA PHE A 483 23.34 -4.93 -11.93
C PHE A 483 23.04 -4.23 -13.24
N VAL A 484 23.40 -2.96 -13.35
CA VAL A 484 23.36 -2.24 -14.63
C VAL A 484 24.61 -2.63 -15.43
N VAL A 485 24.42 -3.02 -16.68
CA VAL A 485 25.51 -3.31 -17.63
C VAL A 485 26.36 -2.04 -17.83
N GLU A 486 27.64 -2.19 -18.12
CA GLU A 486 28.53 -1.04 -18.39
C GLU A 486 27.97 -0.19 -19.54
N ASN A 487 27.84 1.12 -19.29
CA ASN A 487 27.18 2.12 -20.17
C ASN A 487 25.66 1.96 -20.34
N GLY A 488 25.01 1.08 -19.58
CA GLY A 488 23.56 0.89 -19.58
C GLY A 488 22.81 1.89 -18.69
N SER A 489 21.49 1.97 -18.87
CA SER A 489 20.63 2.79 -18.02
C SER A 489 19.86 1.93 -17.02
N SER A 490 19.84 2.33 -15.75
CA SER A 490 19.01 1.67 -14.73
C SER A 490 17.51 1.77 -15.02
N ALA A 491 17.08 2.62 -15.95
CA ALA A 491 15.69 2.74 -16.37
C ALA A 491 15.25 1.62 -17.34
N ASN A 492 16.19 1.00 -18.06
CA ASN A 492 15.91 0.01 -19.09
C ASN A 492 16.15 -1.41 -18.57
N PHE A 493 15.12 -2.23 -18.57
CA PHE A 493 15.21 -3.61 -18.07
C PHE A 493 16.18 -4.50 -18.89
N ALA A 494 16.40 -4.17 -20.17
CA ALA A 494 17.33 -4.88 -21.04
C ALA A 494 18.80 -4.65 -20.66
N ASP A 495 19.08 -3.54 -19.98
CA ASP A 495 20.42 -3.16 -19.53
C ASP A 495 20.72 -3.70 -18.13
N LEU A 496 19.86 -4.59 -17.60
CA LEU A 496 19.99 -5.16 -16.26
C LEU A 496 20.40 -6.63 -16.32
N VAL A 497 21.46 -6.95 -15.58
CA VAL A 497 21.88 -8.30 -15.27
C VAL A 497 21.06 -8.80 -14.09
N LEU A 498 20.22 -9.81 -14.33
CA LEU A 498 19.34 -10.41 -13.33
C LEU A 498 20.00 -11.65 -12.69
N PRO A 499 19.62 -11.98 -11.44
CA PRO A 499 20.03 -13.23 -10.82
C PRO A 499 19.37 -14.41 -11.55
N LEU A 500 19.93 -15.60 -11.35
CA LEU A 500 19.36 -16.85 -11.84
C LEU A 500 17.90 -16.97 -11.37
N GLN A 501 17.07 -17.54 -12.23
CA GLN A 501 15.65 -17.74 -11.94
C GLN A 501 15.48 -18.47 -10.59
N ASP A 502 14.58 -17.94 -9.76
CA ASP A 502 14.24 -18.45 -8.42
C ASP A 502 15.41 -18.47 -7.42
N SER A 503 16.51 -17.76 -7.70
CA SER A 503 17.65 -17.66 -6.79
C SER A 503 17.65 -16.41 -5.91
N ALA A 504 16.76 -15.46 -6.19
CA ALA A 504 16.65 -14.22 -5.43
C ALA A 504 15.78 -14.39 -4.20
N SER A 505 16.23 -13.85 -3.08
CA SER A 505 15.49 -13.81 -1.82
C SER A 505 15.81 -12.52 -1.10
N ALA A 506 14.80 -11.85 -0.57
CA ALA A 506 14.97 -10.63 0.22
C ALA A 506 14.17 -10.70 1.52
N ASP A 507 14.66 -9.97 2.52
CA ASP A 507 13.97 -9.64 3.75
C ASP A 507 13.99 -8.11 3.95
N ASP A 508 13.78 -7.63 5.18
CA ASP A 508 13.68 -6.20 5.47
C ASP A 508 15.04 -5.48 5.43
N ASP A 509 16.14 -6.22 5.64
CA ASP A 509 17.51 -5.69 5.81
C ASP A 509 18.57 -6.34 4.88
N HIS A 510 18.21 -7.41 4.17
CA HIS A 510 19.08 -8.21 3.32
C HIS A 510 18.39 -8.62 2.02
N LEU A 511 19.16 -8.64 0.95
CA LEU A 511 18.70 -8.98 -0.38
C LEU A 511 19.79 -9.81 -1.07
N SER A 512 19.43 -11.02 -1.47
CA SER A 512 20.37 -12.00 -2.01
C SER A 512 19.93 -12.47 -3.38
N GLY A 513 20.90 -12.87 -4.20
CA GLY A 513 20.67 -13.49 -5.50
C GLY A 513 21.91 -14.22 -5.99
N ILE A 514 21.74 -15.25 -6.83
CA ILE A 514 22.86 -15.97 -7.42
C ILE A 514 23.04 -15.48 -8.86
N PHE A 515 24.25 -15.06 -9.21
CA PHE A 515 24.59 -14.54 -10.52
C PHE A 515 25.62 -15.44 -11.20
N GLN A 516 25.59 -15.47 -12.53
CA GLN A 516 26.68 -16.05 -13.31
C GLN A 516 27.85 -15.06 -13.30
N ARG A 517 29.04 -15.55 -12.97
CA ARG A 517 30.26 -14.73 -12.83
C ARG A 517 30.53 -13.90 -14.09
N ASP A 518 30.42 -14.52 -15.26
CA ASP A 518 30.74 -13.88 -16.55
C ASP A 518 29.70 -12.81 -16.97
N ALA A 519 28.53 -12.80 -16.33
CA ALA A 519 27.49 -11.81 -16.59
C ALA A 519 27.61 -10.55 -15.71
N LEU A 520 28.43 -10.59 -14.65
CA LEU A 520 28.63 -9.44 -13.77
C LEU A 520 29.50 -8.35 -14.46
N PRO A 521 29.31 -7.06 -14.13
CA PRO A 521 30.16 -5.98 -14.62
C PRO A 521 31.66 -6.26 -14.45
N ALA A 522 32.50 -5.85 -15.41
CA ALA A 522 33.92 -6.21 -15.47
C ALA A 522 34.68 -5.76 -14.20
N ARG A 523 34.27 -4.63 -13.63
CA ARG A 523 34.78 -4.09 -12.36
C ARG A 523 34.63 -5.07 -11.19
N LEU A 524 33.52 -5.80 -11.10
CA LEU A 524 33.29 -6.78 -10.04
C LEU A 524 34.06 -8.08 -10.30
N THR A 525 34.09 -8.53 -11.55
CA THR A 525 34.80 -9.76 -11.95
C THR A 525 36.32 -9.69 -11.69
N GLY A 526 36.91 -8.48 -11.75
CA GLY A 526 38.31 -8.24 -11.42
C GLY A 526 38.66 -8.35 -9.93
N LEU A 527 37.71 -8.11 -9.02
CA LEU A 527 37.93 -8.14 -7.56
C LEU A 527 37.85 -9.55 -6.96
N LEU A 528 37.06 -10.43 -7.59
CA LEU A 528 36.80 -11.79 -7.12
C LEU A 528 38.02 -12.74 -7.06
N PRO A 529 38.99 -12.72 -8.00
CA PRO A 529 40.19 -13.56 -7.91
C PRO A 529 41.06 -13.26 -6.69
N GLN A 530 41.02 -12.03 -6.17
CA GLN A 530 41.87 -11.57 -5.06
C GLN A 530 41.34 -12.02 -3.69
N ALA A 531 40.04 -12.31 -3.57
CA ALA A 531 39.38 -12.66 -2.31
C ALA A 531 39.49 -14.13 -1.87
N GLY A 532 39.97 -15.03 -2.75
CA GLY A 532 39.97 -16.47 -2.47
C GLY A 532 38.57 -16.99 -2.15
N SER A 533 38.46 -17.93 -1.19
CA SER A 533 37.17 -18.49 -0.75
C SER A 533 36.39 -17.59 0.22
N GLY A 534 36.96 -16.45 0.64
CA GLY A 534 36.42 -15.60 1.72
C GLY A 534 35.32 -14.62 1.29
N GLY A 535 35.13 -14.42 -0.02
CA GLY A 535 34.25 -13.38 -0.57
C GLY A 535 34.83 -11.97 -0.47
N VAL A 536 34.21 -11.01 -1.16
CA VAL A 536 34.58 -9.58 -1.16
C VAL A 536 33.43 -8.78 -0.55
N LEU A 537 33.72 -7.84 0.36
CA LEU A 537 32.76 -6.86 0.86
C LEU A 537 33.08 -5.48 0.27
N ILE A 538 32.09 -4.83 -0.34
CA ILE A 538 32.23 -3.54 -1.04
C ILE A 538 31.07 -2.64 -0.62
N ALA A 539 31.26 -1.33 -0.61
CA ALA A 539 30.15 -0.40 -0.44
C ALA A 539 29.17 -0.50 -1.63
N ALA A 540 27.86 -0.56 -1.36
CA ALA A 540 26.88 -0.71 -2.43
C ALA A 540 26.86 0.48 -3.40
N SER A 541 27.33 1.66 -2.96
CA SER A 541 27.46 2.88 -3.76
C SER A 541 28.55 2.81 -4.84
N GLU A 542 29.54 1.93 -4.69
CA GLU A 542 30.64 1.79 -5.66
C GLU A 542 30.29 0.87 -6.83
N VAL A 543 29.11 0.25 -6.77
CA VAL A 543 28.68 -0.78 -7.70
C VAL A 543 27.45 -0.27 -8.45
N PRO A 544 27.33 -0.48 -9.77
CA PRO A 544 26.14 -0.12 -10.53
C PRO A 544 24.98 -1.09 -10.21
N LEU A 545 24.50 -1.04 -8.98
CA LEU A 545 23.48 -1.90 -8.41
C LEU A 545 22.11 -1.22 -8.53
N ALA A 546 21.13 -1.96 -9.01
CA ALA A 546 19.73 -1.61 -9.05
C ALA A 546 18.93 -2.60 -8.19
N VAL A 547 17.84 -2.14 -7.60
CA VAL A 547 16.86 -3.03 -6.97
C VAL A 547 15.64 -3.10 -7.86
N LEU A 548 15.12 -4.30 -8.10
CA LEU A 548 13.91 -4.53 -8.87
C LEU A 548 12.80 -4.99 -7.95
N ASP A 549 11.61 -4.43 -8.07
CA ASP A 549 10.42 -4.97 -7.42
C ASP A 549 9.87 -6.13 -8.26
N GLY A 550 10.05 -7.36 -7.79
CA GLY A 550 9.65 -8.59 -8.49
C GLY A 550 8.14 -8.70 -8.73
N GLU A 551 7.31 -8.03 -7.94
CA GLU A 551 5.86 -8.00 -8.16
C GLU A 551 5.46 -7.00 -9.25
N LEU A 552 6.14 -5.85 -9.31
CA LEU A 552 5.77 -4.75 -10.19
C LEU A 552 6.58 -4.71 -11.49
N GLY A 553 7.70 -5.43 -11.55
CA GLY A 553 8.64 -5.36 -12.67
C GLY A 553 9.23 -3.97 -12.85
N ARG A 554 9.43 -3.22 -11.76
CA ARG A 554 9.95 -1.85 -11.80
C ARG A 554 11.27 -1.73 -11.05
N VAL A 555 12.14 -0.87 -11.56
CA VAL A 555 13.37 -0.51 -10.85
C VAL A 555 13.00 0.39 -9.67
N VAL A 556 13.34 -0.08 -8.47
CA VAL A 556 13.28 0.67 -7.23
C VAL A 556 14.67 1.27 -7.04
N SER A 557 14.76 2.57 -7.28
CA SER A 557 15.94 3.33 -6.90
C SER A 557 15.70 3.97 -5.55
N GLY A 558 16.58 3.69 -4.59
CA GLY A 558 16.73 4.55 -3.43
C GLY A 558 17.21 5.93 -3.86
N PRO A 559 17.05 6.98 -3.03
CA PRO A 559 17.88 8.16 -3.21
C PRO A 559 19.34 7.71 -3.31
N ALA A 560 20.10 8.28 -4.25
CA ALA A 560 21.53 8.00 -4.35
C ALA A 560 22.11 8.08 -2.93
N VAL A 561 22.81 7.04 -2.51
CA VAL A 561 23.42 7.01 -1.19
C VAL A 561 24.49 8.09 -1.22
N THR A 562 24.14 9.29 -0.77
CA THR A 562 25.09 10.37 -0.55
C THR A 562 25.91 9.94 0.64
N THR A 563 26.99 9.19 0.38
CA THR A 563 28.05 9.03 1.35
C THR A 563 28.58 10.43 1.65
N TRP A 564 28.56 10.78 2.93
CA TRP A 564 28.94 12.09 3.44
C TRP A 564 30.46 12.11 3.68
N PRO A 565 31.24 13.14 3.26
CA PRO A 565 31.21 13.90 2.00
C PRO A 565 32.34 13.47 1.03
N ARG A 566 32.04 13.42 -0.28
CA ARG A 566 32.98 13.41 -1.44
C ARG A 566 34.38 12.81 -1.21
N LEU A 567 34.48 11.51 -0.95
CA LEU A 567 35.73 10.81 -1.24
C LEU A 567 35.78 10.59 -2.75
N ARG A 568 36.67 11.32 -3.42
CA ARG A 568 37.04 11.05 -4.82
C ARG A 568 37.59 9.62 -4.90
N PRO A 569 37.43 8.94 -6.05
CA PRO A 569 38.16 7.69 -6.32
C PRO A 569 39.66 7.89 -6.04
N ALA A 570 40.32 6.93 -5.41
CA ALA A 570 41.76 7.05 -5.07
C ALA A 570 42.68 7.19 -6.31
N ASP A 571 42.11 6.96 -7.49
CA ASP A 571 42.65 7.01 -8.84
C ASP A 571 42.34 8.32 -9.60
N ASP A 572 41.60 9.25 -8.99
CA ASP A 572 41.29 10.56 -9.56
C ASP A 572 42.46 11.55 -9.35
N GLN A 573 43.46 11.50 -10.24
CA GLN A 573 44.67 12.34 -10.19
C GLN A 573 44.53 13.68 -10.94
N ASP A 574 43.35 14.03 -11.45
CA ASP A 574 43.20 15.16 -12.34
C ASP A 574 42.67 16.44 -11.63
N LEU A 575 43.47 17.51 -11.77
CA LEU A 575 43.18 18.96 -11.77
C LEU A 575 43.25 19.75 -10.44
N ASP A 576 44.42 20.34 -10.17
CA ASP A 576 44.74 21.79 -10.24
C ASP A 576 43.67 22.85 -9.89
N THR A 577 42.75 22.57 -8.98
CA THR A 577 41.96 23.62 -8.32
C THR A 577 42.14 23.52 -6.81
N GLU A 578 43.23 24.12 -6.35
CA GLU A 578 43.34 24.63 -4.98
C GLU A 578 42.18 25.63 -4.76
N ASP A 579 41.25 25.29 -3.88
CA ASP A 579 40.98 26.05 -2.65
C ASP A 579 39.62 25.63 -2.05
N ASP A 580 39.64 25.39 -0.73
CA ASP A 580 38.49 25.33 0.18
C ASP A 580 37.65 24.04 0.35
N LEU A 581 38.20 22.83 0.15
CA LEU A 581 37.54 21.61 0.65
C LEU A 581 38.41 20.82 1.64
N PRO A 582 37.89 20.51 2.85
CA PRO A 582 38.64 19.80 3.89
C PRO A 582 38.97 18.37 3.43
N THR A 583 40.26 18.03 3.48
CA THR A 583 40.80 16.74 3.04
C THR A 583 40.86 15.71 4.17
N ALA A 584 40.75 16.12 5.45
CA ALA A 584 40.68 15.22 6.60
C ALA A 584 39.47 15.47 7.52
N TRP A 585 39.02 14.40 8.19
CA TRP A 585 37.86 14.39 9.10
C TRP A 585 37.96 15.41 10.24
N THR A 586 39.18 15.75 10.66
CA THR A 586 39.47 16.70 11.72
C THR A 586 39.20 18.15 11.32
N ASP A 587 39.18 18.42 10.02
CA ASP A 587 39.20 19.78 9.47
C ASP A 587 37.78 20.33 9.28
N ILE A 588 36.76 19.49 9.51
CA ILE A 588 35.35 19.86 9.52
C ILE A 588 34.94 20.14 10.97
N ASP A 589 34.34 21.30 11.22
CA ASP A 589 33.86 21.71 12.55
C ASP A 589 32.76 20.73 13.06
N PRO A 590 32.75 20.29 14.34
CA PRO A 590 31.91 19.16 14.79
C PRO A 590 30.41 19.31 14.57
N ASN A 591 29.93 20.56 14.55
CA ASN A 591 28.54 20.93 14.31
C ASN A 591 28.10 20.80 12.84
N GLN A 592 29.05 20.75 11.88
CA GLN A 592 28.77 20.56 10.47
C GLN A 592 28.83 19.09 10.04
N ARG A 593 29.38 18.19 10.87
CA ARG A 593 29.64 16.77 10.55
C ARG A 593 28.41 15.89 10.25
N PHE A 594 27.19 16.39 10.47
CA PHE A 594 25.95 15.60 10.39
C PHE A 594 24.74 16.32 9.77
N VAL A 595 24.95 17.39 8.99
CA VAL A 595 23.83 18.07 8.29
C VAL A 595 23.57 17.38 6.94
N PRO A 596 22.37 16.82 6.69
CA PRO A 596 22.03 16.28 5.38
C PRO A 596 21.92 17.42 4.36
N GLN A 597 22.70 17.35 3.27
CA GLN A 597 22.59 18.35 2.22
C GLN A 597 21.33 18.11 1.39
N SER A 598 20.56 19.17 1.18
CA SER A 598 19.50 19.20 0.16
C SER A 598 20.10 18.93 -1.22
N ALA A 599 19.30 18.45 -2.17
CA ALA A 599 19.73 18.50 -3.57
C ALA A 599 20.13 19.95 -3.91
N PRO A 600 21.21 20.19 -4.66
CA PRO A 600 21.53 21.53 -5.11
C PRO A 600 20.31 22.10 -5.83
N ASP A 601 19.95 23.33 -5.51
CA ASP A 601 18.91 24.06 -6.24
C ASP A 601 19.22 23.98 -7.74
N PRO A 602 18.20 23.85 -8.61
CA PRO A 602 18.43 23.87 -10.05
C PRO A 602 19.20 25.16 -10.38
N ILE A 603 20.36 24.99 -11.02
CA ILE A 603 21.19 26.11 -11.49
C ILE A 603 20.29 26.99 -12.34
N ASP A 604 20.04 28.21 -11.88
CA ASP A 604 19.31 29.21 -12.66
C ASP A 604 20.03 29.34 -14.01
N PRO A 605 19.30 29.37 -15.14
CA PRO A 605 19.92 29.51 -16.44
C PRO A 605 20.75 30.79 -16.44
N ILE A 606 22.05 30.64 -16.74
CA ILE A 606 22.96 31.76 -16.95
C ILE A 606 22.30 32.66 -17.99
N VAL A 607 21.90 33.86 -17.56
CA VAL A 607 21.49 34.92 -18.46
C VAL A 607 22.74 35.24 -19.26
N THR A 608 22.74 34.87 -20.54
CA THR A 608 23.71 35.39 -21.50
C THR A 608 23.38 36.86 -21.71
N ASP A 609 23.91 37.71 -20.83
CA ASP A 609 24.20 39.08 -21.21
C ASP A 609 25.28 38.95 -22.30
N ASP A 610 24.94 39.27 -23.54
CA ASP A 610 25.83 39.88 -24.55
C ASP A 610 25.18 39.85 -25.95
N GLU A 611 24.18 40.71 -26.16
CA GLU A 611 23.87 41.28 -27.48
C GLU A 611 23.77 42.81 -27.37
N CYS A 612 24.91 43.49 -27.49
CA CYS A 612 25.08 44.82 -28.09
C CYS A 612 26.61 45.06 -28.19
N LEU A 613 27.20 44.88 -29.36
CA LEU A 613 27.51 45.98 -30.28
C LEU A 613 28.24 47.13 -29.61
N ASP A 614 29.58 47.11 -29.67
CA ASP A 614 30.38 48.30 -29.98
C ASP A 614 31.81 47.90 -30.38
N GLY A 615 32.25 48.42 -31.53
CA GLY A 615 33.66 48.74 -31.75
C GLY A 615 34.57 47.62 -32.25
N CYS A 616 34.81 47.61 -33.56
CA CYS A 616 36.09 47.15 -34.11
C CYS A 616 37.28 47.80 -33.38
N SER A 617 38.36 47.06 -33.21
CA SER A 617 39.70 47.61 -33.44
C SER A 617 40.63 46.53 -34.02
N ASP A 618 41.03 46.77 -35.27
CA ASP A 618 42.33 46.55 -35.88
C ASP A 618 43.21 45.42 -35.30
N ASP A 619 42.99 44.19 -35.74
CA ASP A 619 44.04 43.33 -36.30
C ASP A 619 43.46 41.97 -36.73
N CYS A 620 42.78 41.98 -37.89
CA CYS A 620 42.40 40.77 -38.62
C CYS A 620 43.49 40.41 -39.64
N LYS A 621 44.49 39.63 -39.23
CA LYS A 621 45.25 38.75 -40.12
C LYS A 621 45.39 37.40 -39.42
N ASP A 622 44.91 36.35 -40.09
CA ASP A 622 44.99 34.93 -39.69
C ASP A 622 43.81 34.37 -38.89
N CYS A 623 42.58 34.60 -39.38
CA CYS A 623 41.42 33.77 -39.01
C CYS A 623 41.43 32.47 -39.83
N ASP A 624 41.78 31.38 -39.17
CA ASP A 624 41.89 30.01 -39.68
C ASP A 624 40.59 29.22 -39.40
N CYS A 625 39.44 29.73 -39.86
CA CYS A 625 38.17 29.03 -39.76
C CYS A 625 38.07 27.95 -40.87
N GLY A 626 38.81 26.87 -40.67
CA GLY A 626 38.93 25.70 -41.55
C GLY A 626 37.67 24.84 -41.67
N CYS A 627 36.60 25.39 -42.22
CA CYS A 627 35.54 24.59 -42.84
C CYS A 627 36.06 24.15 -44.22
N HIS A 628 36.31 22.85 -44.45
CA HIS A 628 36.04 22.11 -45.70
C HIS A 628 36.51 20.63 -45.60
N ASP A 629 35.51 19.74 -45.73
CA ASP A 629 35.43 18.54 -46.58
C ASP A 629 36.35 17.31 -46.40
N ASP A 630 35.66 16.16 -46.23
CA ASP A 630 35.57 15.03 -47.18
C ASP A 630 36.14 13.62 -46.88
N GLN A 631 35.22 12.65 -47.10
CA GLN A 631 35.34 11.34 -47.78
C GLN A 631 35.85 10.04 -47.11
N PHE A 632 34.88 9.11 -46.98
CA PHE A 632 34.80 7.71 -47.46
C PHE A 632 36.00 6.74 -47.40
N GLY A 633 35.72 5.55 -46.84
CA GLY A 633 35.84 4.28 -47.56
C GLY A 633 36.80 3.22 -46.98
N GLY A 634 36.34 1.95 -46.89
CA GLY A 634 37.26 0.81 -46.78
C GLY A 634 36.70 -0.47 -46.15
N SER A 635 36.03 -1.29 -46.96
CA SER A 635 35.61 -2.66 -46.65
C SER A 635 36.78 -3.67 -46.70
N ARG A 636 36.71 -4.74 -45.91
CA ARG A 636 37.53 -5.95 -46.12
C ARG A 636 36.80 -7.24 -45.75
N GLN A 637 36.78 -8.16 -46.72
CA GLN A 637 36.26 -9.53 -46.73
C GLN A 637 37.17 -10.48 -45.93
N THR A 638 36.65 -11.63 -45.44
CA THR A 638 36.75 -12.98 -46.09
C THR A 638 36.35 -14.14 -45.15
N ALA A 639 35.60 -15.10 -45.71
CA ALA A 639 35.61 -16.58 -45.59
C ALA A 639 35.95 -17.26 -44.23
N GLY A 640 35.36 -18.37 -43.79
CA GLY A 640 34.65 -19.49 -44.42
C GLY A 640 35.07 -20.78 -43.68
N GLY A 641 34.19 -21.79 -43.52
CA GLY A 641 34.61 -23.10 -43.01
C GLY A 641 33.52 -23.96 -42.33
N THR A 642 33.18 -25.06 -42.99
CA THR A 642 32.23 -26.13 -42.64
C THR A 642 32.85 -27.29 -41.82
N ILE A 643 31.98 -28.13 -41.20
CA ILE A 643 31.93 -29.63 -41.20
C ILE A 643 31.73 -30.33 -39.82
N ALA A 644 30.70 -31.21 -39.80
CA ALA A 644 30.55 -32.54 -39.14
C ALA A 644 29.91 -32.77 -37.74
N GLN A 645 28.83 -33.57 -37.77
CA GLN A 645 28.56 -34.86 -37.05
C GLN A 645 28.54 -34.86 -35.50
N SER A 646 27.70 -35.57 -34.75
CA SER A 646 26.78 -36.70 -34.94
C SER A 646 25.99 -36.95 -33.64
N ALA A 647 25.05 -37.89 -33.71
CA ALA A 647 24.55 -38.77 -32.64
C ALA A 647 23.42 -38.26 -31.72
N GLY A 648 22.26 -38.90 -31.88
CA GLY A 648 21.09 -38.72 -31.03
C GLY A 648 21.10 -39.56 -29.76
N SER A 649 20.19 -39.21 -28.84
CA SER A 649 19.58 -40.16 -27.92
C SER A 649 18.20 -39.63 -27.50
N THR A 650 17.24 -40.55 -27.52
CA THR A 650 15.81 -40.36 -27.31
C THR A 650 15.47 -40.26 -25.82
N ALA A 651 14.78 -39.20 -25.40
CA ALA A 651 14.17 -39.07 -24.07
C ALA A 651 12.67 -39.37 -24.15
N ALA A 652 12.20 -40.19 -23.20
CA ALA A 652 10.85 -40.72 -23.10
C ALA A 652 9.95 -39.83 -22.23
N ASP A 653 8.70 -39.71 -22.65
CA ASP A 653 7.60 -38.96 -22.01
C ASP A 653 6.91 -39.82 -20.93
N PRO A 654 6.49 -39.27 -19.76
CA PRO A 654 5.94 -40.05 -18.65
C PRO A 654 4.40 -39.97 -18.61
N GLY A 655 3.72 -41.11 -18.46
CA GLY A 655 2.27 -41.07 -18.28
C GLY A 655 1.47 -42.34 -18.05
N ILE A 656 1.94 -43.35 -17.28
CA ILE A 656 1.08 -44.40 -16.67
C ILE A 656 1.74 -44.92 -15.35
N PRO A 657 0.98 -45.20 -14.26
CA PRO A 657 1.54 -45.69 -12.98
C PRO A 657 2.36 -46.99 -13.10
N ARG A 658 3.60 -46.91 -12.64
CA ARG A 658 4.72 -47.85 -12.87
C ARG A 658 4.63 -49.24 -12.21
N TRP A 659 3.59 -49.54 -11.42
CA TRP A 659 3.51 -50.80 -10.65
C TRP A 659 2.71 -51.91 -11.35
N GLN A 660 1.72 -51.58 -12.19
CA GLN A 660 0.94 -52.59 -12.94
C GLN A 660 1.78 -53.28 -14.04
N ALA A 661 2.74 -52.58 -14.65
CA ALA A 661 3.66 -53.16 -15.64
C ALA A 661 4.75 -54.08 -15.02
N MET A 662 4.98 -54.01 -13.71
CA MET A 662 5.99 -54.86 -13.03
C MET A 662 5.46 -56.24 -12.65
N ALA A 663 4.14 -56.39 -12.42
CA ALA A 663 3.56 -57.67 -11.98
C ALA A 663 3.44 -58.72 -13.09
N GLU A 664 3.30 -58.29 -14.35
CA GLU A 664 3.11 -59.17 -15.51
C GLU A 664 4.40 -59.48 -16.28
N ASN A 665 5.48 -58.77 -15.98
CA ASN A 665 6.74 -58.96 -16.71
C ASN A 665 7.46 -60.26 -16.28
N LYS A 666 7.35 -61.30 -17.11
CA LYS A 666 8.02 -62.60 -16.94
C LYS A 666 9.53 -62.48 -16.68
N ASN A 667 10.18 -61.41 -17.17
CA ASN A 667 11.62 -61.19 -16.99
C ASN A 667 11.97 -60.67 -15.59
N VAL A 668 11.08 -59.93 -14.94
CA VAL A 668 11.25 -59.47 -13.55
C VAL A 668 11.05 -60.64 -12.57
N ARG A 669 10.07 -61.52 -12.83
CA ARG A 669 9.90 -62.78 -12.07
C ARG A 669 11.09 -63.73 -12.22
N ARG A 670 11.69 -63.81 -13.42
CA ARG A 670 12.91 -64.60 -13.65
C ARG A 670 14.14 -64.00 -12.94
N ARG A 671 14.28 -62.66 -12.93
CA ARG A 671 15.37 -61.98 -12.18
C ARG A 671 15.21 -62.09 -10.66
N ALA A 672 14.00 -61.93 -10.12
CA ALA A 672 13.75 -62.12 -8.68
C ALA A 672 13.96 -63.57 -8.22
N ALA A 673 13.59 -64.56 -9.05
CA ALA A 673 13.86 -65.97 -8.77
C ALA A 673 15.36 -66.36 -8.88
N ALA A 674 16.16 -65.55 -9.59
CA ALA A 674 17.60 -65.74 -9.74
C ALA A 674 18.41 -65.11 -8.59
N VAL A 675 17.92 -64.03 -7.96
CA VAL A 675 18.64 -63.30 -6.89
C VAL A 675 18.39 -63.87 -5.49
N LEU A 676 17.23 -64.49 -5.25
CA LEU A 676 16.87 -65.05 -3.93
C LEU A 676 17.62 -66.31 -3.43
N PRO A 677 18.42 -67.07 -4.22
CA PRO A 677 19.23 -68.15 -3.67
C PRO A 677 20.50 -67.68 -2.94
N GLU A 678 21.04 -66.47 -3.19
CA GLU A 678 22.40 -66.12 -2.76
C GLU A 678 22.57 -65.86 -1.25
N PHE A 679 21.48 -65.69 -0.50
CA PHE A 679 21.54 -65.39 0.94
C PHE A 679 21.16 -66.56 1.88
N ALA A 680 21.11 -67.81 1.38
CA ALA A 680 20.76 -68.97 2.22
C ALA A 680 21.94 -69.96 2.32
N PRO A 681 22.47 -70.24 3.54
CA PRO A 681 23.73 -70.97 3.68
C PRO A 681 23.65 -72.48 3.38
N ASN A 682 22.46 -73.09 3.22
CA ASN A 682 22.34 -74.56 3.02
C ASN A 682 21.22 -75.00 2.05
N LYS A 683 21.41 -76.16 1.39
CA LYS A 683 20.45 -76.74 0.40
C LYS A 683 19.05 -77.01 0.99
N ARG A 684 18.96 -77.31 2.29
CA ARG A 684 17.70 -77.63 2.99
C ARG A 684 16.80 -76.39 3.17
N THR A 685 17.39 -75.23 3.44
CA THR A 685 16.66 -73.96 3.58
C THR A 685 16.15 -73.44 2.23
N ARG A 686 16.92 -73.59 1.14
CA ARG A 686 16.45 -73.28 -0.23
C ARG A 686 15.22 -74.11 -0.63
N LYS A 687 15.15 -75.40 -0.25
CA LYS A 687 13.98 -76.26 -0.52
C LYS A 687 12.75 -75.83 0.29
N ARG A 688 12.91 -75.46 1.56
CA ARG A 688 11.82 -74.97 2.43
C ARG A 688 11.26 -73.62 1.99
N MET A 689 12.10 -72.68 1.54
CA MET A 689 11.62 -71.40 1.00
C MET A 689 10.88 -71.56 -0.33
N LYS A 690 11.35 -72.44 -1.23
CA LYS A 690 10.63 -72.76 -2.47
C LYS A 690 9.28 -73.45 -2.23
N SER A 691 9.12 -74.25 -1.17
CA SER A 691 7.82 -74.82 -0.81
C SER A 691 6.89 -73.82 -0.13
N ALA A 692 7.42 -72.87 0.66
CA ALA A 692 6.63 -71.83 1.31
C ALA A 692 6.04 -70.81 0.30
N LEU A 693 6.79 -70.46 -0.74
CA LEU A 693 6.34 -69.56 -1.81
C LEU A 693 5.32 -70.20 -2.78
N LYS A 694 5.22 -71.53 -2.81
CA LYS A 694 4.20 -72.26 -3.61
C LYS A 694 2.93 -72.59 -2.82
N GLY A 695 2.83 -72.19 -1.56
CA GLY A 695 1.69 -72.51 -0.72
C GLY A 695 0.45 -71.69 -1.10
N LYS A 696 -0.71 -72.36 -1.25
CA LYS A 696 -2.04 -71.76 -1.45
C LYS A 696 -2.37 -70.60 -0.47
N LYS A 697 -1.67 -70.52 0.68
CA LYS A 697 -1.78 -69.41 1.64
C LYS A 697 -1.26 -68.07 1.11
N VAL A 698 -0.17 -68.03 0.36
CA VAL A 698 0.36 -66.78 -0.22
C VAL A 698 -0.58 -66.25 -1.30
N GLN A 699 -1.15 -67.13 -2.12
CA GLN A 699 -2.17 -66.76 -3.10
C GLN A 699 -3.44 -66.21 -2.42
N LYS A 700 -3.89 -66.83 -1.32
CA LYS A 700 -5.02 -66.30 -0.53
C LYS A 700 -4.74 -64.93 0.06
N LEU A 701 -3.53 -64.69 0.56
CA LEU A 701 -3.12 -63.39 1.10
C LEU A 701 -3.06 -62.30 0.01
N MET A 702 -2.53 -62.62 -1.17
CA MET A 702 -2.53 -61.68 -2.30
C MET A 702 -3.95 -61.35 -2.77
N ASN A 703 -4.84 -62.35 -2.82
CA ASN A 703 -6.24 -62.12 -3.17
C ASN A 703 -6.99 -61.31 -2.09
N SER A 704 -6.68 -61.50 -0.81
CA SER A 704 -7.26 -60.65 0.25
C SER A 704 -6.72 -59.22 0.21
N LEU A 705 -5.45 -59.04 -0.14
CA LEU A 705 -4.83 -57.71 -0.29
C LEU A 705 -5.45 -56.95 -1.48
N ALA A 706 -5.59 -57.62 -2.63
CA ALA A 706 -6.27 -57.05 -3.79
C ALA A 706 -7.71 -56.66 -3.47
N LYS A 707 -8.44 -57.47 -2.68
CA LYS A 707 -9.80 -57.15 -2.24
C LYS A 707 -9.85 -55.92 -1.32
N VAL A 708 -8.90 -55.81 -0.38
CA VAL A 708 -8.78 -54.64 0.51
C VAL A 708 -8.43 -53.38 -0.29
N GLU A 709 -7.59 -53.51 -1.33
CA GLU A 709 -7.24 -52.39 -2.21
C GLU A 709 -8.42 -51.93 -3.06
N THR A 710 -9.24 -52.85 -3.58
CA THR A 710 -10.47 -52.48 -4.29
C THR A 710 -11.47 -51.79 -3.37
N GLU A 711 -11.68 -52.30 -2.14
CA GLU A 711 -12.55 -51.67 -1.15
C GLU A 711 -12.03 -50.28 -0.74
N ARG A 712 -10.69 -50.09 -0.70
CA ARG A 712 -10.08 -48.77 -0.42
C ARG A 712 -10.33 -47.76 -1.54
N VAL A 713 -10.25 -48.18 -2.80
CA VAL A 713 -10.52 -47.30 -3.96
C VAL A 713 -12.00 -46.94 -4.02
N GLU A 714 -12.90 -47.90 -3.76
CA GLU A 714 -14.34 -47.66 -3.72
C GLU A 714 -14.71 -46.67 -2.60
N ASN A 715 -14.14 -46.83 -1.40
CA ASN A 715 -14.34 -45.87 -0.31
C ASN A 715 -13.77 -44.48 -0.62
N ALA A 716 -12.65 -44.38 -1.34
CA ALA A 716 -12.09 -43.09 -1.75
C ALA A 716 -13.00 -42.35 -2.75
N LEU A 717 -13.63 -43.08 -3.67
CA LEU A 717 -14.61 -42.53 -4.61
C LEU A 717 -15.90 -42.06 -3.89
N ILE A 718 -16.36 -42.81 -2.89
CA ILE A 718 -17.52 -42.42 -2.07
C ILE A 718 -17.20 -41.15 -1.28
N ASP A 719 -16.01 -41.05 -0.69
CA ASP A 719 -15.57 -39.86 0.03
C ASP A 719 -15.47 -38.63 -0.90
N GLU A 720 -14.96 -38.80 -2.12
CA GLU A 720 -14.92 -37.72 -3.13
C GLU A 720 -16.33 -37.26 -3.54
N GLN A 721 -17.26 -38.19 -3.70
CA GLN A 721 -18.66 -37.87 -4.01
C GLN A 721 -19.36 -37.13 -2.85
N LEU A 722 -19.12 -37.54 -1.61
CA LEU A 722 -19.65 -36.87 -0.41
C LEU A 722 -19.08 -35.45 -0.23
N MET A 723 -17.81 -35.23 -0.58
CA MET A 723 -17.20 -33.91 -0.57
C MET A 723 -17.84 -32.98 -1.61
N LEU A 724 -18.10 -33.48 -2.82
CA LEU A 724 -18.80 -32.70 -3.86
C LEU A 724 -20.24 -32.35 -3.45
N GLU A 725 -20.97 -33.28 -2.83
CA GLU A 725 -22.32 -33.01 -2.31
C GLU A 725 -22.29 -31.98 -1.16
N ALA A 726 -21.27 -32.03 -0.29
CA ALA A 726 -21.09 -31.05 0.77
C ALA A 726 -20.81 -29.63 0.22
N ASP A 727 -19.96 -29.52 -0.80
CA ASP A 727 -19.67 -28.23 -1.46
C ASP A 727 -20.91 -27.63 -2.12
N VAL A 728 -21.75 -28.45 -2.77
CA VAL A 728 -23.02 -28.01 -3.37
C VAL A 728 -24.00 -27.52 -2.29
N LEU A 729 -24.07 -28.22 -1.15
CA LEU A 729 -24.90 -27.79 -0.02
C LEU A 729 -24.39 -26.48 0.58
N GLU A 730 -23.07 -26.30 0.74
CA GLU A 730 -22.48 -25.07 1.25
C GLU A 730 -22.77 -23.87 0.33
N GLN A 731 -22.62 -24.05 -0.99
CA GLN A 731 -22.99 -23.03 -1.98
C GLN A 731 -24.48 -22.65 -1.89
N SER A 732 -25.37 -23.63 -1.68
CA SER A 732 -26.81 -23.37 -1.53
C SER A 732 -27.14 -22.58 -0.25
N VAL A 733 -26.43 -22.87 0.85
CA VAL A 733 -26.60 -22.17 2.12
C VAL A 733 -26.10 -20.73 2.02
N ASP A 734 -25.00 -20.50 1.31
CA ASP A 734 -24.46 -19.15 1.12
C ASP A 734 -25.32 -18.31 0.18
N ALA A 735 -25.90 -18.91 -0.86
CA ALA A 735 -26.92 -18.26 -1.68
C ALA A 735 -28.13 -17.83 -0.83
N ALA A 736 -28.65 -18.72 0.03
CA ALA A 736 -29.76 -18.41 0.93
C ALA A 736 -29.43 -17.32 1.96
N LYS A 737 -28.19 -17.27 2.46
CA LYS A 737 -27.72 -16.17 3.34
C LYS A 737 -27.68 -14.84 2.59
N SER A 738 -27.19 -14.83 1.35
CA SER A 738 -27.14 -13.64 0.49
C SER A 738 -28.55 -13.08 0.25
N ASP A 739 -29.52 -13.94 -0.09
CA ASP A 739 -30.92 -13.53 -0.30
C ASP A 739 -31.55 -12.96 0.97
N LYS A 740 -31.30 -13.57 2.13
CA LYS A 740 -31.76 -13.05 3.42
C LYS A 740 -31.15 -11.68 3.74
N GLN A 741 -29.89 -11.46 3.37
CA GLN A 741 -29.22 -10.17 3.57
C GLN A 741 -29.78 -9.09 2.64
N ALA A 742 -30.02 -9.42 1.37
CA ALA A 742 -30.67 -8.53 0.41
C ALA A 742 -32.08 -8.11 0.87
N ALA A 743 -32.88 -9.06 1.38
CA ALA A 743 -34.21 -8.77 1.92
C ALA A 743 -34.14 -7.83 3.15
N ASN A 744 -33.17 -8.03 4.05
CA ASN A 744 -32.97 -7.16 5.21
C ASN A 744 -32.56 -5.74 4.81
N ASP A 745 -31.73 -5.59 3.78
CA ASP A 745 -31.30 -4.27 3.30
C ASP A 745 -32.43 -3.53 2.56
N GLN A 746 -33.27 -4.24 1.81
CA GLN A 746 -34.52 -3.69 1.27
C GLN A 746 -35.45 -3.20 2.40
N LEU A 747 -35.60 -3.96 3.47
CA LEU A 747 -36.41 -3.57 4.63
C LEU A 747 -35.83 -2.33 5.34
N LYS A 748 -34.52 -2.24 5.50
CA LYS A 748 -33.85 -1.05 6.06
C LYS A 748 -34.05 0.17 5.15
N HIS A 749 -33.96 0.00 3.83
CA HIS A 749 -34.20 1.07 2.86
C HIS A 749 -35.65 1.59 2.95
N ALA A 750 -36.63 0.68 3.03
CA ALA A 750 -38.04 1.02 3.22
C ALA A 750 -38.31 1.76 4.55
N LYS A 751 -37.64 1.36 5.65
CA LYS A 751 -37.73 2.09 6.93
C LYS A 751 -37.13 3.49 6.86
N ARG A 752 -36.00 3.65 6.18
CA ARG A 752 -35.35 4.96 5.96
C ARG A 752 -36.18 5.88 5.07
N SER A 753 -36.80 5.37 4.00
CA SER A 753 -37.68 6.16 3.13
C SER A 753 -38.93 6.63 3.88
N ARG A 754 -39.54 5.76 4.71
CA ARG A 754 -40.66 6.13 5.59
C ARG A 754 -40.28 7.22 6.59
N SER A 755 -39.10 7.12 7.22
CA SER A 755 -38.61 8.16 8.15
C SER A 755 -38.32 9.50 7.45
N LYS A 756 -37.79 9.48 6.22
CA LYS A 756 -37.60 10.70 5.42
C LYS A 756 -38.94 11.34 5.06
N ALA A 757 -39.95 10.54 4.72
CA ALA A 757 -41.30 11.02 4.42
C ALA A 757 -41.96 11.70 5.65
N THR A 758 -41.86 11.09 6.83
CA THR A 758 -42.42 11.71 8.07
C THR A 758 -41.72 13.02 8.41
N LYS A 759 -40.39 13.08 8.32
CA LYS A 759 -39.62 14.33 8.52
C LYS A 759 -40.02 15.44 7.53
N ARG A 760 -40.32 15.11 6.27
CA ARG A 760 -40.82 16.08 5.27
C ARG A 760 -42.19 16.63 5.65
N VAL A 761 -43.11 15.78 6.11
CA VAL A 761 -44.43 16.20 6.60
C VAL A 761 -44.31 17.14 7.81
N ASP A 762 -43.44 16.82 8.77
CA ASP A 762 -43.24 17.68 9.94
C ASP A 762 -42.60 19.03 9.59
N LYS A 763 -41.64 19.04 8.64
CA LYS A 763 -41.07 20.29 8.12
C LYS A 763 -42.13 21.15 7.43
N ALA A 764 -43.01 20.54 6.64
CA ALA A 764 -44.13 21.23 6.00
C ALA A 764 -45.13 21.80 7.01
N LYS A 765 -45.47 21.05 8.07
CA LYS A 765 -46.32 21.53 9.18
C LYS A 765 -45.69 22.72 9.90
N LYS A 766 -44.39 22.67 10.21
CA LYS A 766 -43.64 23.78 10.83
C LYS A 766 -43.62 25.02 9.92
N ALA A 767 -43.40 24.84 8.61
CA ALA A 767 -43.43 25.93 7.64
C ALA A 767 -44.82 26.58 7.56
N LYS A 768 -45.89 25.79 7.48
CA LYS A 768 -47.29 26.28 7.49
C LYS A 768 -47.61 27.06 8.77
N LYS A 769 -47.18 26.58 9.95
CA LYS A 769 -47.34 27.29 11.23
C LYS A 769 -46.57 28.62 11.25
N LYS A 770 -45.37 28.67 10.69
CA LYS A 770 -44.56 29.91 10.58
C LYS A 770 -45.23 30.92 9.64
N ALA A 771 -45.76 30.48 8.50
CA ALA A 771 -46.50 31.32 7.55
C ALA A 771 -47.76 31.90 8.21
N LEU A 772 -48.55 31.08 8.91
CA LEU A 772 -49.75 31.53 9.62
C LEU A 772 -49.42 32.61 10.67
N ARG A 773 -48.35 32.43 11.45
CA ARG A 773 -47.88 33.44 12.42
C ARG A 773 -47.48 34.76 11.74
N LYS A 774 -46.90 34.71 10.54
CA LYS A 774 -46.54 35.91 9.76
C LYS A 774 -47.80 36.68 9.32
N VAL A 775 -48.82 35.96 8.84
CA VAL A 775 -50.12 36.55 8.45
C VAL A 775 -50.81 37.21 9.64
N VAL A 776 -50.87 36.54 10.79
CA VAL A 776 -51.48 37.09 12.01
C VAL A 776 -50.74 38.35 12.49
N ARG A 777 -49.41 38.38 12.41
CA ARG A 777 -48.63 39.59 12.74
C ARG A 777 -48.92 40.74 11.77
N ALA A 778 -49.03 40.47 10.47
CA ALA A 778 -49.37 41.48 9.48
C ALA A 778 -50.79 42.06 9.70
N GLN A 779 -51.78 41.21 9.99
CA GLN A 779 -53.14 41.66 10.31
C GLN A 779 -53.19 42.52 11.58
N ARG A 780 -52.45 42.15 12.64
CA ARG A 780 -52.34 42.97 13.85
C ARG A 780 -51.67 44.32 13.59
N ALA A 781 -50.65 44.36 12.75
CA ALA A 781 -50.00 45.61 12.34
C ALA A 781 -50.95 46.52 11.56
N ALA A 782 -51.71 45.96 10.61
CA ALA A 782 -52.72 46.70 9.84
C ALA A 782 -53.84 47.26 10.75
N ALA A 783 -54.37 46.46 11.68
CA ALA A 783 -55.37 46.91 12.63
C ALA A 783 -54.84 48.03 13.56
N LYS A 784 -53.57 47.95 13.97
CA LYS A 784 -52.92 49.01 14.76
C LYS A 784 -52.75 50.30 13.94
N ALA A 785 -52.42 50.19 12.65
CA ALA A 785 -52.33 51.34 11.75
C ALA A 785 -53.70 52.01 11.55
N GLN A 786 -54.76 51.23 11.34
CA GLN A 786 -56.13 51.76 11.24
C GLN A 786 -56.57 52.51 12.50
N ARG A 787 -56.27 51.97 13.69
CA ARG A 787 -56.57 52.67 14.96
C ARG A 787 -55.82 53.98 15.11
N ARG A 788 -54.55 54.05 14.66
CA ARG A 788 -53.79 55.30 14.65
C ARG A 788 -54.38 56.31 13.69
N ALA A 789 -54.72 55.89 12.46
CA ALA A 789 -55.36 56.76 11.47
C ALA A 789 -56.72 57.30 11.96
N GLN A 790 -57.53 56.48 12.64
CA GLN A 790 -58.78 56.92 13.26
C GLN A 790 -58.55 57.93 14.38
N ALA A 791 -57.58 57.70 15.25
CA ALA A 791 -57.23 58.63 16.32
C ALA A 791 -56.71 59.97 15.77
N ASP A 792 -55.89 59.95 14.72
CA ASP A 792 -55.37 61.14 14.06
C ASP A 792 -56.51 61.93 13.37
N ALA A 793 -57.44 61.24 12.69
CA ALA A 793 -58.62 61.85 12.09
C ALA A 793 -59.54 62.50 13.13
N GLU A 794 -59.73 61.87 14.29
CA GLU A 794 -60.51 62.45 15.39
C GLU A 794 -59.81 63.67 16.01
N ARG A 795 -58.48 63.67 16.04
CA ARG A 795 -57.68 64.81 16.51
C ARG A 795 -57.77 66.00 15.56
N ILE A 796 -57.73 65.75 14.25
CA ILE A 796 -57.94 66.77 13.21
C ILE A 796 -59.36 67.34 13.29
N ARG A 797 -60.38 66.54 13.59
CA ARG A 797 -61.77 67.01 13.70
C ARG A 797 -62.03 67.86 14.96
N LYS A 798 -61.20 67.73 15.99
CA LYS A 798 -61.28 68.51 17.24
C LYS A 798 -60.53 69.85 17.16
N GLN A 799 -59.62 70.00 16.20
CA GLN A 799 -58.97 71.26 15.84
C GLN A 799 -59.87 72.02 14.87
#